data_AF-A0A8H5Z6Q3-F1
#
_entry.id   AF-A0A8H5Z6Q3-F1
#
_cell.length_a   1.000
_cell.length_b   1.000
_cell.length_c   1.000
_cell.angle_alpha   90.00
_cell.angle_beta   90.00
_cell.angle_gamma   90.00
#
_symmetry.space_group_name_H-M   'P 1'
#
loop_
_entity.id
_entity.type
_entity.pdbx_description
1 polymer ?
#
loop_
_entity_poly.entity_id
_entity_poly.type
_entity_poly.pdbx_seq_one_letter_code
_entity_poly.pdbx_strand_id
1 'polypeptide(L)'
;MGYRPISLSSCGPPHDARYSAIWVYEPLGPDLQMIHDVPKPVFDSWVEKLRKRKYVLTHVTVTGAEEEAIFAGVMEEDRKPNKTVWTLDCGIKNWEPFLTRTESGLKMKTQGFSSYGTPDNRTYCILRHENRGNENVALYADLKEEDFQQVFTGEITKPFWRPKKLFMSNDLEIAGLFTDTSVGDWYSDTHLNETALEATIKEQTSKGLTLTGIQGGVREGEEFYNVIFQELLEPKTRHWHATGKETEFLRMHKSLDSIMEKFMKTNGVRQAQVAIASRGVIMAERAYTWAEDDREIVATNDTFLLASVSKMFTTAAINHLINRGKLSLRTKVYKRLGYFDAKDERAKNITVKNLLEHKGGYDRREAGEDISVDFNKVTMSLLTKGNRTATTRDVIEYMLAQPLQFTPGEKKSYSNYGYMLLGYLVSNVTGMPYMDFLEKNIFRGLDVELYKTSPSEHRHDRIIQESRLTGLDTLRPMSNRSVAAVYGGYGAIMEECSAAFSLKASASTIAKFSGFHVGIQISYGVAAINDLSSYKLNLFQLNPPPSFIFLGSSLCVGLGMSFSADGDGRLDLKRRVQDMDNDNWKEGHTRVAGQKRFKSTANIRIAERLKHITWAWFTFVMSTGGIALLLHSTPHQFRGLQVIGKIYFILTLVLFVTIVSGLVFRFMKTPYALRNSLMHPTESLFFPCSLLSLATIIANATVYGIPAAGPWLATALRVCFWLYAGLSIFSAIVQFYVLFTGAHLPIHSMTPAWILPVFPAMLTGTLASALMSSQSPEHRMSMLVAGLAFQGLGWTVSLFMYPLYLGRLMQDGLPAPAMRPGMFIAVGPAGYTAVAIIGMSRSLPEGYGYFATYPMANEILRVLALWTGVWIWCVGFWFLGFSLFAVLASALRWKLKFSMSWWAFVFPNIGFTLATAYIGEELQSEGIKWVSSAMTILLVIMWFVVLYGMISAVIRRKLLWPGRDGDES
;
A
#
# COMPACT_ATOMS: atom_id res chain seq x y z
N MET A 1 -37.09 26.71 32.97
CA MET A 1 -36.46 27.09 34.26
C MET A 1 -34.93 27.20 34.19
N GLY A 2 -34.28 27.08 33.03
CA GLY A 2 -32.83 27.35 32.93
C GLY A 2 -31.93 26.41 33.73
N TYR A 3 -32.45 25.30 34.28
CA TYR A 3 -31.67 24.23 34.90
C TYR A 3 -31.72 22.99 34.01
N ARG A 4 -30.60 22.28 33.92
CA ARG A 4 -30.45 21.05 33.13
C ARG A 4 -29.86 19.93 34.00
N PRO A 5 -30.43 18.71 33.96
CA PRO A 5 -29.87 17.58 34.71
C PRO A 5 -28.65 17.01 33.99
N ILE A 6 -27.57 16.76 34.74
CA ILE A 6 -26.30 16.18 34.22
C ILE A 6 -25.99 14.79 34.80
N SER A 7 -26.76 14.38 35.81
CA SER A 7 -26.75 13.04 36.38
C SER A 7 -28.16 12.69 36.84
N LEU A 8 -28.54 11.42 36.68
CA LEU A 8 -29.80 10.85 37.15
C LEU A 8 -29.54 9.40 37.55
N SER A 9 -30.07 8.99 38.71
CA SER A 9 -30.00 7.64 39.26
C SER A 9 -31.33 7.30 39.91
N SER A 10 -31.66 6.01 39.95
CA SER A 10 -32.78 5.46 40.71
C SER A 10 -32.34 4.22 41.49
N CYS A 11 -32.90 4.01 42.68
CA CYS A 11 -32.66 2.82 43.49
C CYS A 11 -33.89 2.48 44.34
N GLY A 12 -33.89 1.32 44.97
CA GLY A 12 -34.99 0.85 45.81
C GLY A 12 -36.07 0.07 45.04
N PRO A 13 -37.03 -0.53 45.77
CA PRO A 13 -38.11 -1.31 45.16
C PRO A 13 -39.11 -0.41 44.41
N PRO A 14 -39.91 -0.95 43.47
CA PRO A 14 -40.84 -0.17 42.65
C PRO A 14 -41.82 0.72 43.42
N HIS A 15 -42.19 0.33 44.65
CA HIS A 15 -43.14 1.05 45.51
C HIS A 15 -42.48 2.08 46.44
N ASP A 16 -41.15 2.11 46.54
CA ASP A 16 -40.36 3.10 47.30
C ASP A 16 -39.12 3.50 46.49
N ALA A 17 -39.36 3.93 45.24
CA ALA A 17 -38.31 4.33 44.33
C ALA A 17 -37.67 5.65 44.79
N ARG A 18 -36.36 5.66 44.97
CA ARG A 18 -35.59 6.86 45.32
C ARG A 18 -34.75 7.32 44.16
N TYR A 19 -34.65 8.64 43.99
CA TYR A 19 -33.95 9.27 42.88
C TYR A 19 -32.88 10.23 43.39
N SER A 20 -31.70 10.18 42.77
CA SER A 20 -30.67 11.20 42.94
C SER A 20 -30.33 11.83 41.59
N ALA A 21 -30.19 13.15 41.58
CA ALA A 21 -29.93 13.91 40.37
C ALA A 21 -29.09 15.16 40.65
N ILE A 22 -28.28 15.56 39.67
CA ILE A 22 -27.49 16.79 39.73
C ILE A 22 -28.01 17.74 38.66
N TRP A 23 -28.27 18.98 39.05
CA TRP A 23 -28.79 20.03 38.19
C TRP A 23 -27.78 21.17 38.09
N VAL A 24 -27.50 21.61 36.87
CA VAL A 24 -26.68 22.80 36.60
C VAL A 24 -27.54 23.90 36.00
N TYR A 25 -27.25 25.15 36.36
CA TYR A 25 -27.93 26.30 35.80
C TYR A 25 -27.35 26.64 34.42
N GLU A 26 -28.13 26.43 33.37
CA GLU A 26 -27.84 26.71 31.96
C GLU A 26 -29.02 27.47 31.32
N PRO A 27 -29.05 28.82 31.40
CA PRO A 27 -30.21 29.62 30.98
C PRO A 27 -30.50 29.57 29.46
N LEU A 28 -29.49 29.25 28.66
CA LEU A 28 -29.59 29.06 27.20
C LEU A 28 -29.58 27.57 26.79
N GLY A 29 -29.81 26.63 27.72
CA GLY A 29 -29.78 25.18 27.46
C GLY A 29 -30.93 24.67 26.56
N PRO A 30 -30.85 23.43 26.03
CA PRO A 30 -31.88 22.81 25.19
C PRO A 30 -33.24 22.70 25.89
N ASP A 31 -34.33 22.65 25.11
CA ASP A 31 -35.62 22.25 25.68
C ASP A 31 -35.54 20.80 26.14
N LEU A 32 -36.12 20.49 27.29
CA LEU A 32 -36.01 19.17 27.92
C LEU A 32 -37.36 18.66 28.40
N GLN A 33 -37.48 17.34 28.41
CA GLN A 33 -38.64 16.60 28.91
C GLN A 33 -38.12 15.50 29.84
N MET A 34 -38.84 15.26 30.94
CA MET A 34 -38.49 14.24 31.92
C MET A 34 -39.72 13.39 32.23
N ILE A 35 -39.46 12.13 32.57
CA ILE A 35 -40.46 11.18 33.06
C ILE A 35 -39.83 10.32 34.16
N HIS A 36 -40.59 9.94 35.17
CA HIS A 36 -40.18 9.07 36.27
C HIS A 36 -41.37 8.23 36.75
N ASP A 37 -41.11 7.19 37.53
CA ASP A 37 -42.13 6.28 38.11
C ASP A 37 -43.07 5.66 37.08
N VAL A 38 -42.56 5.32 35.89
CA VAL A 38 -43.37 4.73 34.82
C VAL A 38 -42.93 3.30 34.47
N PRO A 39 -43.87 2.40 34.17
CA PRO A 39 -43.53 1.08 33.67
C PRO A 39 -43.03 1.16 32.22
N LYS A 40 -42.31 0.11 31.79
CA LYS A 40 -41.67 0.05 30.47
C LYS A 40 -42.56 0.47 29.27
N PRO A 41 -43.83 0.00 29.13
CA PRO A 41 -44.65 0.37 27.96
C PRO A 41 -44.94 1.88 27.87
N VAL A 42 -45.09 2.54 29.02
CA VAL A 42 -45.32 3.99 29.09
C VAL A 42 -44.03 4.73 28.74
N PHE A 43 -42.89 4.26 29.27
CA PHE A 43 -41.59 4.82 28.96
C PHE A 43 -41.23 4.71 27.47
N ASP A 44 -41.43 3.54 26.86
CA ASP A 44 -41.15 3.30 25.43
C ASP A 44 -42.04 4.19 24.54
N SER A 45 -43.32 4.34 24.90
CA SER A 45 -44.25 5.25 24.19
C SER A 45 -43.83 6.71 24.29
N TRP A 46 -43.37 7.15 25.46
CA TRP A 46 -42.84 8.49 25.69
C TRP A 46 -41.57 8.75 24.85
N VAL A 47 -40.63 7.79 24.86
CA VAL A 47 -39.41 7.82 24.05
C VAL A 47 -39.74 7.95 22.57
N GLU A 48 -40.62 7.11 22.02
CA GLU A 48 -40.97 7.12 20.60
C GLU A 48 -41.66 8.42 20.17
N LYS A 49 -42.54 8.97 21.03
CA LYS A 49 -43.20 10.26 20.79
C LYS A 49 -42.19 11.40 20.67
N LEU A 50 -41.22 11.47 21.58
CA LEU A 50 -40.22 12.53 21.61
C LEU A 50 -39.12 12.34 20.55
N ARG A 51 -38.76 11.10 20.23
CA ARG A 51 -37.87 10.76 19.12
C ARG A 51 -38.41 11.30 17.79
N LYS A 52 -39.72 11.19 17.52
CA LYS A 52 -40.38 11.80 16.33
C LYS A 52 -40.30 13.31 16.31
N ARG A 53 -40.22 13.96 17.47
CA ARG A 53 -40.03 15.41 17.64
C ARG A 53 -38.55 15.84 17.67
N LYS A 54 -37.62 14.95 17.32
CA LYS A 54 -36.17 15.19 17.31
C LYS A 54 -35.55 15.43 18.70
N TYR A 55 -36.09 14.81 19.74
CA TYR A 55 -35.42 14.75 21.03
C TYR A 55 -34.49 13.53 21.10
N VAL A 56 -33.44 13.65 21.91
CA VAL A 56 -32.43 12.62 22.17
C VAL A 56 -32.49 12.24 23.64
N LEU A 57 -32.50 10.94 23.94
CA LEU A 57 -32.43 10.43 25.30
C LEU A 57 -31.01 10.60 25.85
N THR A 58 -30.83 11.45 26.87
CA THR A 58 -29.52 11.76 27.46
C THR A 58 -29.25 10.99 28.74
N HIS A 59 -30.31 10.68 29.50
CA HIS A 59 -30.23 9.93 30.75
C HIS A 59 -31.38 8.93 30.81
N VAL A 60 -31.09 7.75 31.35
CA VAL A 60 -32.06 6.71 31.67
C VAL A 60 -31.58 5.99 32.92
N THR A 61 -32.50 5.64 33.80
CA THR A 61 -32.25 4.82 34.97
C THR A 61 -33.43 3.89 35.20
N VAL A 62 -33.16 2.70 35.73
CA VAL A 62 -34.15 1.65 35.95
C VAL A 62 -33.89 1.01 37.30
N THR A 63 -34.93 0.79 38.09
CA THR A 63 -34.86 0.03 39.35
C THR A 63 -36.06 -0.91 39.50
N GLY A 64 -35.95 -1.87 40.41
CA GLY A 64 -36.99 -2.85 40.71
C GLY A 64 -36.78 -4.23 40.09
N ALA A 65 -37.70 -5.14 40.38
CA ALA A 65 -37.73 -6.49 39.80
C ALA A 65 -38.02 -6.41 38.29
N GLU A 66 -37.60 -7.40 37.49
CA GLU A 66 -37.68 -7.35 36.03
C GLU A 66 -39.11 -7.09 35.50
N GLU A 67 -40.12 -7.73 36.10
CA GLU A 67 -41.53 -7.61 35.71
C GLU A 67 -42.20 -6.33 36.22
N GLU A 68 -41.66 -5.73 37.28
CA GLU A 68 -42.18 -4.52 37.94
C GLU A 68 -41.22 -3.33 37.79
N ALA A 69 -40.30 -3.39 36.82
CA ALA A 69 -39.25 -2.40 36.66
C ALA A 69 -39.84 -1.03 36.33
N ILE A 70 -39.41 -0.02 37.07
CA ILE A 70 -39.79 1.37 36.89
C ILE A 70 -38.65 2.15 36.24
N PHE A 71 -39.04 3.03 35.31
CA PHE A 71 -38.13 3.78 34.46
C PHE A 71 -38.21 5.26 34.77
N ALA A 72 -37.05 5.91 34.77
CA ALA A 72 -36.95 7.36 34.67
C ALA A 72 -35.96 7.76 33.58
N GLY A 73 -36.21 8.90 32.94
CA GLY A 73 -35.35 9.37 31.86
C GLY A 73 -35.50 10.85 31.54
N VAL A 74 -34.47 11.35 30.84
CA VAL A 74 -34.37 12.74 30.38
C VAL A 74 -34.14 12.75 28.88
N MET A 75 -34.97 13.50 28.17
CA MET A 75 -34.83 13.73 26.74
C MET A 75 -34.65 15.22 26.46
N GLU A 76 -33.68 15.56 25.60
CA GLU A 76 -33.31 16.92 25.23
C GLU A 76 -33.53 17.15 23.73
N GLU A 77 -33.94 18.35 23.33
CA GLU A 77 -34.08 18.73 21.92
C GLU A 77 -32.72 18.71 21.19
N ASP A 78 -32.63 18.02 20.05
CA ASP A 78 -31.41 18.00 19.23
C ASP A 78 -31.24 19.34 18.49
N ARG A 79 -30.43 20.23 19.05
CA ARG A 79 -30.12 21.55 18.47
C ARG A 79 -29.12 21.50 17.31
N LYS A 80 -28.54 20.34 16.97
CA LYS A 80 -27.54 20.23 15.90
C LYS A 80 -28.20 19.79 14.58
N PRO A 81 -27.83 20.37 13.43
CA PRO A 81 -28.46 20.07 12.14
C PRO A 81 -28.22 18.64 11.60
N ASN A 82 -27.44 17.80 12.30
CA ASN A 82 -27.15 16.41 11.94
C ASN A 82 -27.71 15.46 13.01
N LYS A 83 -28.79 14.74 12.66
CA LYS A 83 -29.49 13.75 13.51
C LYS A 83 -28.50 12.95 14.38
N THR A 84 -28.51 13.17 15.68
CA THR A 84 -27.71 12.37 16.64
C THR A 84 -28.26 10.95 16.68
N VAL A 85 -27.42 9.95 16.37
CA VAL A 85 -27.82 8.53 16.44
C VAL A 85 -27.64 8.04 17.88
N TRP A 86 -28.68 7.44 18.44
CA TRP A 86 -28.67 6.87 19.78
C TRP A 86 -29.57 5.63 19.85
N THR A 87 -29.23 4.69 20.73
CA THR A 87 -30.01 3.48 20.99
C THR A 87 -30.22 3.29 22.48
N LEU A 88 -31.33 2.64 22.81
CA LEU A 88 -31.64 2.19 24.16
C LEU A 88 -31.98 0.71 24.08
N ASP A 89 -31.19 -0.11 24.77
CA ASP A 89 -31.34 -1.56 24.79
C ASP A 89 -31.57 -1.98 26.25
N CYS A 90 -32.81 -2.30 26.62
CA CYS A 90 -33.17 -2.82 27.94
C CYS A 90 -33.64 -4.28 27.83
N GLY A 91 -33.65 -5.01 28.95
CA GLY A 91 -34.05 -6.42 28.95
C GLY A 91 -32.91 -7.38 28.56
N ILE A 92 -31.67 -6.91 28.56
CA ILE A 92 -30.52 -7.71 28.12
C ILE A 92 -29.94 -8.50 29.30
N LYS A 93 -29.58 -9.75 29.07
CA LYS A 93 -28.95 -10.63 30.08
C LYS A 93 -27.41 -10.65 30.00
N ASN A 94 -26.85 -10.42 28.81
CA ASN A 94 -25.42 -10.27 28.61
C ASN A 94 -25.12 -8.89 28.02
N TRP A 95 -24.45 -8.05 28.81
CA TRP A 95 -24.14 -6.67 28.44
C TRP A 95 -22.87 -6.53 27.58
N GLU A 96 -21.91 -7.45 27.68
CA GLU A 96 -20.59 -7.32 27.02
C GLU A 96 -20.67 -7.10 25.49
N PRO A 97 -21.52 -7.82 24.73
CA PRO A 97 -21.60 -7.64 23.28
C PRO A 97 -22.04 -6.22 22.87
N PHE A 98 -22.78 -5.52 23.74
CA PHE A 98 -23.31 -4.18 23.44
C PHE A 98 -22.24 -3.08 23.53
N LEU A 99 -21.08 -3.35 24.15
CA LEU A 99 -19.95 -2.43 24.19
C LEU A 99 -19.25 -2.26 22.84
N THR A 100 -19.22 -3.30 22.01
CA THR A 100 -18.48 -3.33 20.74
C THR A 100 -19.39 -3.23 19.52
N ARG A 101 -20.71 -3.27 19.73
CA ARG A 101 -21.72 -3.25 18.68
C ARG A 101 -21.79 -1.89 17.99
N THR A 102 -21.56 -1.88 16.69
CA THR A 102 -21.77 -0.72 15.80
C THR A 102 -23.23 -0.63 15.37
N GLU A 103 -23.76 0.59 15.25
CA GLU A 103 -25.14 0.82 14.80
C GLU A 103 -25.12 1.56 13.46
N SER A 104 -25.75 1.00 12.41
CA SER A 104 -25.75 1.60 11.06
C SER A 104 -24.34 1.94 10.51
N GLY A 105 -23.33 1.15 10.89
CA GLY A 105 -21.93 1.39 10.51
C GLY A 105 -21.22 2.48 11.33
N LEU A 106 -21.88 3.07 12.32
CA LEU A 106 -21.31 4.08 13.23
C LEU A 106 -20.77 3.43 14.50
N LYS A 107 -19.67 3.98 15.01
CA LYS A 107 -19.14 3.63 16.34
C LYS A 107 -20.05 4.24 17.40
N MET A 108 -20.50 3.40 18.33
CA MET A 108 -21.32 3.83 19.46
C MET A 108 -20.46 3.88 20.73
N LYS A 109 -20.83 4.74 21.68
CA LYS A 109 -20.26 4.77 23.04
C LYS A 109 -21.37 4.62 24.07
N THR A 110 -21.09 3.93 25.17
CA THR A 110 -22.00 3.83 26.31
C THR A 110 -22.11 5.18 27.00
N GLN A 111 -23.34 5.68 27.14
CA GLN A 111 -23.69 6.94 27.80
C GLN A 111 -24.43 6.71 29.11
N GLY A 112 -25.17 5.60 29.24
CA GLY A 112 -25.87 5.20 30.46
C GLY A 112 -25.93 3.69 30.58
N PHE A 113 -25.96 3.20 31.82
CA PHE A 113 -26.04 1.79 32.16
C PHE A 113 -26.84 1.65 33.45
N SER A 114 -27.76 0.70 33.52
CA SER A 114 -28.50 0.40 34.74
C SER A 114 -28.69 -1.09 34.84
N SER A 115 -28.36 -1.66 35.99
CA SER A 115 -28.65 -3.04 36.37
C SER A 115 -29.90 -3.07 37.26
N TYR A 116 -30.85 -3.94 36.92
CA TYR A 116 -32.11 -4.11 37.66
C TYR A 116 -32.50 -5.60 37.67
N GLY A 117 -33.53 -5.97 38.43
CA GLY A 117 -33.86 -7.36 38.73
C GLY A 117 -33.30 -7.82 40.08
N THR A 118 -33.21 -9.14 40.26
CA THR A 118 -32.63 -9.76 41.46
C THR A 118 -31.17 -10.16 41.21
N PRO A 119 -30.36 -10.41 42.27
CA PRO A 119 -28.98 -10.88 42.11
C PRO A 119 -28.87 -12.13 41.22
N ASP A 120 -29.82 -13.07 41.34
CA ASP A 120 -29.84 -14.33 40.56
C ASP A 120 -30.40 -14.18 39.12
N ASN A 121 -31.13 -13.09 38.84
CA ASN A 121 -31.76 -12.85 37.53
C ASN A 121 -31.60 -11.38 37.10
N ARG A 122 -30.35 -10.94 37.04
CA ARG A 122 -30.01 -9.55 36.70
C ARG A 122 -30.24 -9.26 35.22
N THR A 123 -30.71 -8.05 34.96
CA THR A 123 -31.02 -7.53 33.64
C THR A 123 -30.45 -6.13 33.51
N TYR A 124 -30.03 -5.76 32.30
CA TYR A 124 -29.41 -4.46 32.06
C TYR A 124 -30.25 -3.60 31.13
N CYS A 125 -30.10 -2.28 31.29
CA CYS A 125 -30.47 -1.31 30.28
C CYS A 125 -29.27 -0.42 29.93
N ILE A 126 -28.96 -0.32 28.63
CA ILE A 126 -27.80 0.41 28.12
C ILE A 126 -28.26 1.49 27.13
N LEU A 127 -27.91 2.74 27.43
CA LEU A 127 -28.05 3.87 26.54
C LEU A 127 -26.73 4.11 25.81
N ARG A 128 -26.78 4.12 24.47
CA ARG A 128 -25.59 4.31 23.62
C ARG A 128 -25.79 5.47 22.67
N HIS A 129 -24.77 6.31 22.51
CA HIS A 129 -24.76 7.47 21.62
C HIS A 129 -23.67 7.32 20.55
N GLU A 130 -23.83 7.99 19.42
CA GLU A 130 -22.79 8.07 18.39
C GLU A 130 -21.46 8.62 18.97
N ASN A 131 -20.38 7.86 18.81
CA ASN A 131 -19.05 8.21 19.32
C ASN A 131 -18.30 9.13 18.36
N ARG A 132 -18.79 10.37 18.20
CA ARG A 132 -18.17 11.38 17.32
C ARG A 132 -16.77 11.81 17.77
N GLY A 133 -16.52 11.77 19.07
CA GLY A 133 -15.24 12.13 19.67
C GLY A 133 -14.16 11.05 19.53
N ASN A 134 -14.51 9.81 19.13
CA ASN A 134 -13.64 8.63 19.31
C ASN A 134 -13.04 8.58 20.72
N GLU A 135 -13.93 8.66 21.71
CA GLU A 135 -13.61 8.41 23.11
C GLU A 135 -13.43 6.90 23.30
N ASN A 136 -12.38 6.51 24.00
CA ASN A 136 -12.25 5.14 24.46
C ASN A 136 -13.09 4.98 25.73
N VAL A 137 -13.72 3.83 25.85
CA VAL A 137 -14.53 3.47 27.02
C VAL A 137 -14.13 2.07 27.49
N ALA A 138 -14.13 1.89 28.81
CA ALA A 138 -14.12 0.58 29.45
C ALA A 138 -15.28 0.54 30.44
N LEU A 139 -16.06 -0.54 30.40
CA LEU A 139 -17.14 -0.78 31.35
C LEU A 139 -16.84 -2.09 32.04
N TYR A 140 -16.93 -2.06 33.37
CA TYR A 140 -16.90 -3.22 34.23
C TYR A 140 -18.19 -3.19 35.03
N ALA A 141 -18.95 -4.28 35.05
CA ALA A 141 -20.21 -4.36 35.78
C ALA A 141 -20.20 -5.54 36.73
N ASP A 142 -21.15 -5.55 37.66
CA ASP A 142 -21.39 -6.65 38.60
C ASP A 142 -20.19 -6.92 39.52
N LEU A 143 -19.53 -5.84 39.96
CA LEU A 143 -18.38 -5.90 40.85
C LEU A 143 -18.79 -5.58 42.29
N LYS A 144 -18.36 -6.43 43.23
CA LYS A 144 -18.36 -6.09 44.65
C LYS A 144 -17.34 -4.99 44.91
N GLU A 145 -17.50 -4.27 46.02
CA GLU A 145 -16.65 -3.11 46.32
C GLU A 145 -15.15 -3.42 46.29
N GLU A 146 -14.72 -4.51 46.93
CA GLU A 146 -13.30 -4.88 46.98
C GLU A 146 -12.71 -5.19 45.59
N ASP A 147 -13.49 -5.80 44.71
CA ASP A 147 -13.12 -6.10 43.33
C ASP A 147 -13.15 -4.84 42.46
N PHE A 148 -14.14 -3.98 42.70
CA PHE A 148 -14.25 -2.68 42.05
C PHE A 148 -13.05 -1.79 42.36
N GLN A 149 -12.58 -1.73 43.61
CA GLN A 149 -11.41 -0.93 43.98
C GLN A 149 -10.13 -1.39 43.26
N GLN A 150 -9.99 -2.69 42.99
CA GLN A 150 -8.87 -3.23 42.20
C GLN A 150 -8.96 -2.78 40.73
N VAL A 151 -10.14 -2.89 40.13
CA VAL A 151 -10.40 -2.43 38.75
C VAL A 151 -10.19 -0.92 38.66
N PHE A 152 -10.77 -0.16 39.58
CA PHE A 152 -10.65 1.30 39.65
C PHE A 152 -9.19 1.72 39.72
N THR A 153 -8.42 1.16 40.65
CA THR A 153 -6.98 1.45 40.79
C THR A 153 -6.23 1.11 39.51
N GLY A 154 -6.53 -0.02 38.86
CA GLY A 154 -5.93 -0.40 37.59
C GLY A 154 -6.23 0.60 36.48
N GLU A 155 -7.49 0.98 36.31
CA GLU A 155 -7.94 1.88 35.26
C GLU A 155 -7.34 3.28 35.38
N ILE A 156 -7.30 3.84 36.59
CA ILE A 156 -6.79 5.21 36.81
C ILE A 156 -5.27 5.30 36.71
N THR A 157 -4.55 4.17 36.68
CA THR A 157 -3.11 4.16 36.38
C THR A 157 -2.81 4.38 34.89
N LYS A 158 -3.81 4.20 34.02
CA LYS A 158 -3.67 4.52 32.61
C LYS A 158 -3.66 6.06 32.46
N PRO A 159 -2.70 6.65 31.73
CA PRO A 159 -2.68 8.09 31.50
C PRO A 159 -3.99 8.60 30.89
N PHE A 160 -4.56 9.69 31.43
CA PHE A 160 -5.82 10.33 31.02
C PHE A 160 -7.10 9.51 31.25
N TRP A 161 -7.02 8.32 31.83
CA TRP A 161 -8.21 7.53 32.17
C TRP A 161 -8.78 7.94 33.51
N ARG A 162 -10.11 7.95 33.59
CA ARG A 162 -10.87 8.35 34.78
C ARG A 162 -12.26 7.70 34.78
N PRO A 163 -12.93 7.61 35.94
CA PRO A 163 -14.35 7.27 35.98
C PRO A 163 -15.18 8.38 35.30
N LYS A 164 -16.12 7.96 34.46
CA LYS A 164 -17.14 8.83 33.84
C LYS A 164 -18.49 8.68 34.53
N LYS A 165 -18.88 7.44 34.88
CA LYS A 165 -20.10 7.10 35.63
C LYS A 165 -19.84 5.85 36.48
N LEU A 166 -20.38 5.84 37.70
CA LEU A 166 -20.28 4.72 38.64
C LEU A 166 -21.68 4.27 39.05
N PHE A 167 -22.26 3.33 38.32
CA PHE A 167 -23.63 2.87 38.57
C PHE A 167 -23.65 1.91 39.75
N MET A 168 -24.74 1.92 40.51
CA MET A 168 -24.93 1.06 41.66
C MET A 168 -26.22 0.28 41.53
N SER A 169 -26.16 -1.02 41.77
CA SER A 169 -27.34 -1.88 41.85
C SER A 169 -27.98 -1.83 43.24
N ASN A 170 -29.18 -2.40 43.37
CA ASN A 170 -29.89 -2.48 44.66
C ASN A 170 -29.19 -3.38 45.70
N ASP A 171 -28.33 -4.29 45.27
CA ASP A 171 -27.47 -5.12 46.12
C ASP A 171 -26.05 -4.54 46.31
N LEU A 172 -25.87 -3.25 45.99
CA LEU A 172 -24.63 -2.48 46.15
C LEU A 172 -23.43 -3.01 45.33
N GLU A 173 -23.69 -3.69 44.22
CA GLU A 173 -22.65 -3.94 43.25
C GLU A 173 -22.46 -2.72 42.35
N ILE A 174 -21.21 -2.47 41.96
CA ILE A 174 -20.80 -1.30 41.21
C ILE A 174 -20.52 -1.68 39.77
N ALA A 175 -21.04 -0.87 38.85
CA ALA A 175 -20.58 -0.83 37.48
C ALA A 175 -19.81 0.46 37.19
N GLY A 176 -18.53 0.35 36.85
CA GLY A 176 -17.66 1.47 36.52
C GLY A 176 -17.51 1.67 35.03
N LEU A 177 -17.96 2.82 34.52
CA LEU A 177 -17.68 3.29 33.17
C LEU A 177 -16.51 4.27 33.21
N PHE A 178 -15.39 3.91 32.59
CA PHE A 178 -14.18 4.70 32.48
C PHE A 178 -14.00 5.25 31.06
N THR A 179 -13.35 6.40 30.94
CA THR A 179 -13.05 7.04 29.65
C THR A 179 -11.70 7.73 29.67
N ASP A 180 -11.14 7.98 28.49
CA ASP A 180 -9.84 8.63 28.27
C ASP A 180 -9.95 10.13 27.99
N THR A 181 -10.99 10.81 28.48
CA THR A 181 -11.22 12.25 28.22
C THR A 181 -10.58 13.14 29.28
N SER A 182 -10.03 14.28 28.86
CA SER A 182 -9.47 15.29 29.78
C SER A 182 -10.55 16.22 30.32
N VAL A 183 -10.63 16.34 31.64
CA VAL A 183 -11.54 17.22 32.38
C VAL A 183 -10.84 18.02 33.49
N GLY A 184 -9.51 18.13 33.40
CA GLY A 184 -8.69 18.67 34.49
C GLY A 184 -8.63 17.73 35.69
N ASP A 185 -8.52 18.31 36.88
CA ASP A 185 -8.52 17.55 38.13
C ASP A 185 -9.86 16.87 38.36
N TRP A 186 -9.83 15.68 38.97
CA TRP A 186 -11.04 14.91 39.28
C TRP A 186 -10.88 14.12 40.57
N TYR A 187 -12.01 13.83 41.22
CA TYR A 187 -12.11 13.01 42.42
C TYR A 187 -13.29 12.06 42.30
N SER A 188 -13.22 10.88 42.90
CA SER A 188 -14.34 9.94 42.95
C SER A 188 -14.28 9.14 44.23
N ASP A 189 -15.45 8.79 44.74
CA ASP A 189 -15.62 7.99 45.95
C ASP A 189 -16.86 7.10 45.82
N THR A 190 -16.88 6.02 46.59
CA THR A 190 -17.92 4.98 46.54
C THR A 190 -18.45 4.67 47.93
N HIS A 191 -19.68 4.17 48.02
CA HIS A 191 -20.33 3.75 49.27
C HIS A 191 -20.39 4.82 50.38
N LEU A 192 -20.59 6.08 50.02
CA LEU A 192 -20.78 7.16 50.99
C LEU A 192 -22.19 7.08 51.60
N ASN A 193 -22.29 7.15 52.92
CA ASN A 193 -23.58 7.47 53.57
C ASN A 193 -23.87 8.97 53.48
N GLU A 194 -25.05 9.41 53.90
CA GLU A 194 -25.49 10.81 53.81
C GLU A 194 -24.51 11.80 54.46
N THR A 195 -24.06 11.54 55.69
CA THR A 195 -23.08 12.39 56.40
C THR A 195 -21.74 12.49 55.66
N ALA A 196 -21.24 11.36 55.15
CA ALA A 196 -19.99 11.32 54.39
C ALA A 196 -20.13 12.01 53.02
N LEU A 197 -21.29 11.90 52.38
CA LEU A 197 -21.62 12.58 51.13
C LEU A 197 -21.55 14.09 51.30
N GLU A 198 -22.22 14.65 52.31
CA GLU A 198 -22.20 16.10 52.57
C GLU A 198 -20.79 16.62 52.87
N ALA A 199 -20.02 15.88 53.68
CA ALA A 199 -18.64 16.22 53.98
C ALA A 199 -17.77 16.21 52.72
N THR A 200 -17.93 15.20 51.87
CA THR A 200 -17.19 15.05 50.60
C THR A 200 -17.55 16.17 49.62
N ILE A 201 -18.83 16.50 49.47
CA ILE A 201 -19.29 17.61 48.62
C ILE A 201 -18.64 18.91 49.07
N LYS A 202 -18.65 19.21 50.38
CA LYS A 202 -18.05 20.42 50.93
C LYS A 202 -16.53 20.46 50.68
N GLU A 203 -15.84 19.35 50.94
CA GLU A 203 -14.38 19.26 50.76
C GLU A 203 -13.97 19.44 49.30
N GLN A 204 -14.54 18.67 48.38
CA GLN A 204 -14.09 18.71 46.97
C GLN A 204 -14.53 20.00 46.27
N THR A 205 -15.68 20.57 46.63
CA THR A 205 -16.08 21.91 46.14
C THR A 205 -15.10 22.99 46.60
N SER A 206 -14.55 22.88 47.82
CA SER A 206 -13.52 23.82 48.31
C SER A 206 -12.20 23.74 47.53
N LYS A 207 -11.94 22.63 46.85
CA LYS A 207 -10.81 22.43 45.92
C LYS A 207 -11.12 22.88 44.48
N GLY A 208 -12.29 23.46 44.24
CA GLY A 208 -12.72 23.92 42.91
C GLY A 208 -13.31 22.85 42.02
N LEU A 209 -13.60 21.65 42.53
CA LEU A 209 -14.20 20.57 41.75
C LEU A 209 -15.74 20.65 41.79
N THR A 210 -16.38 20.32 40.67
CA THR A 210 -17.85 20.29 40.56
C THR A 210 -18.34 18.85 40.64
N LEU A 211 -19.38 18.60 41.44
CA LEU A 211 -20.06 17.30 41.46
C LEU A 211 -20.75 17.07 40.10
N THR A 212 -20.34 16.01 39.38
CA THR A 212 -20.81 15.71 38.01
C THR A 212 -21.51 14.37 37.87
N GLY A 213 -21.27 13.44 38.81
CA GLY A 213 -21.93 12.16 38.86
C GLY A 213 -22.34 11.85 40.29
N ILE A 214 -23.59 11.41 40.46
CA ILE A 214 -24.12 10.82 41.69
C ILE A 214 -24.96 9.61 41.32
N GLN A 215 -24.78 8.50 42.03
CA GLN A 215 -25.57 7.29 41.90
C GLN A 215 -25.94 6.78 43.29
N GLY A 216 -27.23 6.56 43.52
CA GLY A 216 -27.78 6.13 44.80
C GLY A 216 -28.05 4.62 44.83
N GLY A 217 -28.06 4.05 46.03
CA GLY A 217 -28.34 2.64 46.30
C GLY A 217 -28.89 2.50 47.71
N VAL A 218 -29.69 1.45 47.94
CA VAL A 218 -30.33 1.21 49.24
C VAL A 218 -30.08 -0.22 49.67
N ARG A 219 -29.58 -0.42 50.89
CA ARG A 219 -29.46 -1.74 51.51
C ARG A 219 -30.02 -1.67 52.93
N GLU A 220 -30.98 -2.55 53.24
CA GLU A 220 -31.59 -2.65 54.57
C GLU A 220 -32.17 -1.32 55.11
N GLY A 221 -32.57 -0.41 54.21
CA GLY A 221 -33.13 0.91 54.54
C GLY A 221 -32.10 2.03 54.70
N GLU A 222 -30.80 1.72 54.62
CA GLU A 222 -29.73 2.72 54.58
C GLU A 222 -29.39 3.11 53.13
N GLU A 223 -29.11 4.40 52.93
CA GLU A 223 -28.75 4.97 51.63
C GLU A 223 -27.23 5.08 51.45
N PHE A 224 -26.77 4.69 50.27
CA PHE A 224 -25.38 4.77 49.85
C PHE A 224 -25.26 5.54 48.55
N TYR A 225 -24.13 6.22 48.36
CA TYR A 225 -23.87 7.10 47.23
C TYR A 225 -22.48 6.89 46.64
N ASN A 226 -22.43 6.77 45.31
CA ASN A 226 -21.20 6.85 44.53
C ASN A 226 -21.14 8.23 43.87
N VAL A 227 -19.98 8.89 43.93
CA VAL A 227 -19.82 10.27 43.45
C VAL A 227 -18.61 10.44 42.54
N ILE A 228 -18.73 11.38 41.60
CA ILE A 228 -17.64 11.84 40.75
C ILE A 228 -17.64 13.37 40.72
N PHE A 229 -16.49 13.95 41.01
CA PHE A 229 -16.20 15.38 40.89
C PHE A 229 -15.18 15.64 39.78
N GLN A 230 -15.38 16.71 39.02
CA GLN A 230 -14.51 17.11 37.90
C GLN A 230 -14.32 18.62 37.91
N GLU A 231 -13.14 19.10 37.54
CA GLU A 231 -12.85 20.52 37.33
C GLU A 231 -13.67 21.08 36.17
N LEU A 232 -13.79 20.32 35.06
CA LEU A 232 -14.56 20.71 33.88
C LEU A 232 -15.81 19.84 33.70
N LEU A 233 -16.96 20.49 33.50
CA LEU A 233 -18.24 19.83 33.17
C LEU A 233 -18.20 19.11 31.81
N GLU A 234 -17.59 19.77 30.83
CA GLU A 234 -17.42 19.24 29.47
C GLU A 234 -15.93 18.92 29.24
N PRO A 235 -15.62 17.78 28.59
CA PRO A 235 -14.25 17.45 28.23
C PRO A 235 -13.58 18.51 27.35
N LYS A 236 -12.26 18.65 27.52
CA LYS A 236 -11.44 19.47 26.62
C LYS A 236 -11.55 18.97 25.18
N THR A 237 -11.56 19.91 24.23
CA THR A 237 -11.63 19.59 22.82
C THR A 237 -10.28 19.15 22.28
N ARG A 238 -10.28 18.18 21.37
CA ARG A 238 -9.06 17.77 20.64
C ARG A 238 -8.73 18.74 19.52
N HIS A 239 -7.50 19.22 19.50
CA HIS A 239 -6.96 20.12 18.48
C HIS A 239 -6.04 19.36 17.52
N TRP A 240 -6.09 19.76 16.25
CA TRP A 240 -5.23 19.20 15.21
C TRP A 240 -3.95 20.01 15.10
N HIS A 241 -2.81 19.34 15.22
CA HIS A 241 -1.48 19.90 15.00
C HIS A 241 -0.71 18.99 14.03
N ALA A 242 0.00 19.61 13.10
CA ALA A 242 0.93 18.93 12.22
C ALA A 242 2.28 19.65 12.28
N THR A 243 3.35 18.88 12.51
CA THR A 243 4.72 19.39 12.63
C THR A 243 5.66 18.58 11.73
N GLY A 244 6.92 19.02 11.62
CA GLY A 244 7.92 18.42 10.76
C GLY A 244 8.14 19.17 9.45
N LYS A 245 9.18 18.77 8.72
CA LYS A 245 9.58 19.47 7.50
C LYS A 245 8.75 18.99 6.30
N GLU A 246 8.03 19.92 5.70
CA GLU A 246 7.50 19.72 4.34
C GLU A 246 8.66 19.76 3.36
N THR A 247 9.09 18.57 2.96
CA THR A 247 9.97 18.43 1.81
C THR A 247 9.19 18.75 0.54
N GLU A 248 9.90 18.99 -0.57
CA GLU A 248 9.27 19.27 -1.87
C GLU A 248 8.30 18.16 -2.30
N PHE A 249 8.56 16.92 -1.86
CA PHE A 249 7.66 15.78 -1.99
C PHE A 249 6.28 16.02 -1.35
N LEU A 250 6.22 16.57 -0.14
CA LEU A 250 4.96 16.85 0.58
C LEU A 250 4.24 18.09 0.05
N ARG A 251 4.98 19.10 -0.42
CA ARG A 251 4.36 20.30 -1.05
C ARG A 251 3.57 19.96 -2.31
N MET A 252 3.93 18.89 -3.02
CA MET A 252 3.13 18.36 -4.13
C MET A 252 1.88 17.58 -3.70
N HIS A 253 1.82 17.15 -2.44
CA HIS A 253 0.80 16.28 -1.87
C HIS A 253 0.17 16.89 -0.61
N LYS A 254 -0.51 18.05 -0.76
CA LYS A 254 -1.45 18.58 0.26
C LYS A 254 -2.49 17.53 0.76
N SER A 255 -2.58 16.39 0.09
CA SER A 255 -3.35 15.22 0.50
C SER A 255 -2.81 14.50 1.76
N LEU A 256 -1.51 14.51 2.09
CA LEU A 256 -1.03 13.65 3.20
C LEU A 256 -1.55 14.08 4.56
N ASP A 257 -1.47 15.38 4.89
CA ASP A 257 -2.00 15.89 6.16
C ASP A 257 -3.50 15.61 6.29
N SER A 258 -4.26 15.83 5.20
CA SER A 258 -5.70 15.57 5.19
C SER A 258 -6.03 14.07 5.30
N ILE A 259 -5.24 13.20 4.67
CA ILE A 259 -5.36 11.74 4.80
C ILE A 259 -5.07 11.32 6.24
N MET A 260 -4.00 11.85 6.83
CA MET A 260 -3.61 11.54 8.20
C MET A 260 -4.61 12.08 9.20
N GLU A 261 -5.11 13.31 9.01
CA GLU A 261 -6.15 13.90 9.84
C GLU A 261 -7.41 13.05 9.79
N LYS A 262 -7.88 12.67 8.60
CA LYS A 262 -9.03 11.79 8.44
C LYS A 262 -8.79 10.43 9.08
N PHE A 263 -7.64 9.81 8.83
CA PHE A 263 -7.28 8.51 9.39
C PHE A 263 -7.25 8.56 10.92
N MET A 264 -6.58 9.55 11.51
CA MET A 264 -6.45 9.71 12.95
C MET A 264 -7.80 9.99 13.61
N LYS A 265 -8.59 10.91 13.04
CA LYS A 265 -9.94 11.22 13.54
C LYS A 265 -10.88 10.03 13.43
N THR A 266 -10.87 9.28 12.34
CA THR A 266 -11.72 8.08 12.17
C THR A 266 -11.33 6.94 13.11
N ASN A 267 -10.03 6.79 13.40
CA ASN A 267 -9.52 5.68 14.19
C ASN A 267 -9.28 5.99 15.67
N GLY A 268 -9.44 7.25 16.10
CA GLY A 268 -9.18 7.63 17.49
C GLY A 268 -7.69 7.75 17.82
N VAL A 269 -6.81 7.98 16.84
CA VAL A 269 -5.36 8.06 17.05
C VAL A 269 -4.98 9.48 17.47
N ARG A 270 -4.40 9.63 18.66
CA ARG A 270 -4.04 10.95 19.21
C ARG A 270 -2.67 11.46 18.77
N GLN A 271 -1.72 10.58 18.55
CA GLN A 271 -0.35 10.93 18.16
C GLN A 271 0.15 9.97 17.08
N ALA A 272 0.76 10.50 16.03
CA ALA A 272 1.29 9.71 14.93
C ALA A 272 2.51 10.37 14.29
N GLN A 273 3.32 9.54 13.63
CA GLN A 273 4.41 9.98 12.76
C GLN A 273 4.35 9.24 11.43
N VAL A 274 4.81 9.93 10.37
CA VAL A 274 5.00 9.35 9.05
C VAL A 274 6.35 9.79 8.53
N ALA A 275 7.15 8.82 8.11
CA ALA A 275 8.41 9.08 7.42
C ALA A 275 8.50 8.29 6.12
N ILE A 276 9.10 8.91 5.11
CA ILE A 276 9.36 8.31 3.80
C ILE A 276 10.86 8.46 3.55
N ALA A 277 11.51 7.37 3.14
CA ALA A 277 12.93 7.37 2.83
C ALA A 277 13.22 6.68 1.48
N SER A 278 14.24 7.16 0.79
CA SER A 278 14.83 6.51 -0.38
C SER A 278 16.29 6.20 -0.11
N ARG A 279 16.70 4.94 -0.27
CA ARG A 279 18.10 4.50 -0.09
C ARG A 279 18.71 4.99 1.24
N GLY A 280 17.92 4.98 2.32
CA GLY A 280 18.32 5.41 3.66
C GLY A 280 18.29 6.93 3.91
N VAL A 281 17.90 7.73 2.92
CA VAL A 281 17.77 9.20 3.03
C VAL A 281 16.30 9.57 3.27
N ILE A 282 16.02 10.34 4.33
CA ILE A 282 14.66 10.85 4.60
C ILE A 282 14.26 11.82 3.50
N MET A 283 13.16 11.49 2.85
CA MET A 283 12.52 12.31 1.82
C MET A 283 11.29 13.04 2.34
N ALA A 284 10.69 12.60 3.43
CA ALA A 284 9.61 13.30 4.12
C ALA A 284 9.54 12.81 5.56
N GLU A 285 9.26 13.72 6.49
CA GLU A 285 8.98 13.39 7.90
C GLU A 285 7.91 14.35 8.43
N ARG A 286 6.83 13.77 8.93
CA ARG A 286 5.69 14.50 9.49
C ARG A 286 5.28 13.86 10.80
N ALA A 287 4.89 14.71 11.72
CA ALA A 287 4.33 14.33 13.00
C ALA A 287 2.96 15.00 13.14
N TYR A 288 2.03 14.28 13.78
CA TYR A 288 0.65 14.68 13.87
C TYR A 288 0.15 14.45 15.29
N THR A 289 -0.58 15.43 15.81
CA THR A 289 -1.29 15.34 17.08
C THR A 289 -2.76 15.70 16.84
N TRP A 290 -3.66 14.84 17.29
CA TRP A 290 -5.08 15.12 17.42
C TRP A 290 -5.50 14.84 18.86
N ALA A 291 -5.23 15.80 19.73
CA ALA A 291 -5.37 15.65 21.17
C ALA A 291 -5.72 16.97 21.86
N GLU A 292 -6.12 16.86 23.10
CA GLU A 292 -6.37 17.92 24.06
C GLU A 292 -5.06 18.67 24.38
N ASP A 293 -5.18 19.87 24.94
CA ASP A 293 -4.05 20.78 25.16
C ASP A 293 -3.07 20.33 26.26
N ASP A 294 -3.44 19.31 27.04
CA ASP A 294 -2.64 18.66 28.08
C ASP A 294 -1.82 17.47 27.54
N ARG A 295 -1.83 17.26 26.22
CA ARG A 295 -1.03 16.25 25.53
C ARG A 295 0.02 16.93 24.66
N GLU A 296 1.26 16.45 24.75
CA GLU A 296 2.37 17.01 23.98
C GLU A 296 2.13 16.94 22.46
N ILE A 297 2.52 18.02 21.77
CA ILE A 297 2.58 18.05 20.31
C ILE A 297 3.78 17.20 19.86
N VAL A 298 3.54 16.20 19.01
CA VAL A 298 4.57 15.27 18.56
C VAL A 298 5.59 16.00 17.70
N ALA A 299 6.87 15.75 17.95
CA ALA A 299 7.98 16.10 17.09
C ALA A 299 8.41 14.88 16.25
N THR A 300 9.10 15.09 15.13
CA THR A 300 9.47 13.99 14.19
C THR A 300 10.56 13.06 14.72
N ASN A 301 11.26 13.45 15.80
CA ASN A 301 12.26 12.65 16.51
C ASN A 301 11.73 12.00 17.78
N ASP A 302 10.46 12.19 18.13
CA ASP A 302 9.86 11.46 19.25
C ASP A 302 9.80 9.96 18.91
N THR A 303 9.98 9.11 19.91
CA THR A 303 10.03 7.64 19.72
C THR A 303 8.71 6.99 20.12
N PHE A 304 8.25 6.03 19.32
CA PHE A 304 7.04 5.24 19.59
C PHE A 304 7.41 3.80 19.89
N LEU A 305 6.70 3.15 20.82
CA LEU A 305 6.81 1.70 21.04
C LEU A 305 6.49 0.98 19.72
N LEU A 306 7.45 0.21 19.22
CA LEU A 306 7.40 -0.38 17.88
C LEU A 306 6.59 -1.67 17.82
N ALA A 307 6.32 -2.30 18.97
CA ALA A 307 5.81 -3.66 19.03
C ALA A 307 6.67 -4.58 18.13
N SER A 308 6.04 -5.47 17.39
CA SER A 308 6.71 -6.51 16.58
C SER A 308 7.58 -5.98 15.43
N VAL A 309 7.53 -4.69 15.11
CA VAL A 309 8.47 -4.02 14.20
C VAL A 309 9.92 -4.15 14.74
N SER A 310 10.10 -4.30 16.05
CA SER A 310 11.40 -4.57 16.71
C SER A 310 12.19 -5.74 16.12
N LYS A 311 11.50 -6.77 15.59
CA LYS A 311 12.12 -7.99 15.04
C LYS A 311 13.09 -7.73 13.89
N MET A 312 12.93 -6.62 13.16
CA MET A 312 13.85 -6.27 12.07
C MET A 312 15.29 -6.08 12.57
N PHE A 313 15.47 -5.55 13.78
CA PHE A 313 16.78 -5.33 14.38
C PHE A 313 17.43 -6.65 14.78
N THR A 314 16.63 -7.58 15.33
CA THR A 314 17.06 -8.95 15.64
C THR A 314 17.50 -9.70 14.40
N THR A 315 16.73 -9.60 13.32
CA THR A 315 17.09 -10.17 12.01
C THR A 315 18.41 -9.59 11.50
N ALA A 316 18.59 -8.27 11.60
CA ALA A 316 19.85 -7.63 11.21
C ALA A 316 21.03 -8.10 12.07
N ALA A 317 20.83 -8.30 13.38
CA ALA A 317 21.84 -8.85 14.28
C ALA A 317 22.25 -10.27 13.91
N ILE A 318 21.28 -11.14 13.62
CA ILE A 318 21.56 -12.51 13.18
C ILE A 318 22.29 -12.52 11.84
N ASN A 319 21.86 -11.71 10.87
CA ASN A 319 22.54 -11.58 9.58
C ASN A 319 23.97 -11.04 9.74
N HIS A 320 24.18 -10.09 10.66
CA HIS A 320 25.51 -9.59 10.99
C HIS A 320 26.44 -10.70 11.48
N LEU A 321 25.94 -11.59 12.35
CA LEU A 321 26.71 -12.73 12.87
C LEU A 321 26.93 -13.82 11.81
N ILE A 322 25.96 -14.06 10.93
CA ILE A 322 26.10 -14.99 9.80
C ILE A 322 27.18 -14.51 8.83
N ASN A 323 27.15 -13.22 8.45
CA ASN A 323 28.12 -12.63 7.54
C ASN A 323 29.56 -12.66 8.10
N ARG A 324 29.72 -12.75 9.43
CA ARG A 324 31.02 -12.89 10.10
C ARG A 324 31.39 -14.35 10.42
N GLY A 325 30.63 -15.31 9.89
CA GLY A 325 30.87 -16.76 10.10
C GLY A 325 30.66 -17.23 11.53
N LYS A 326 30.03 -16.42 12.41
CA LYS A 326 29.75 -16.80 13.81
C LYS A 326 28.49 -17.66 13.94
N LEU A 327 27.58 -17.56 12.98
CA LEU A 327 26.34 -18.32 12.89
C LEU A 327 26.11 -18.77 11.43
N SER A 328 25.18 -19.70 11.24
CA SER A 328 24.63 -20.08 9.93
C SER A 328 23.13 -20.29 10.05
N LEU A 329 22.41 -20.26 8.93
CA LEU A 329 20.98 -20.58 8.89
C LEU A 329 20.67 -22.00 9.42
N ARG A 330 21.65 -22.92 9.33
CA ARG A 330 21.52 -24.31 9.82
C ARG A 330 21.95 -24.49 11.27
N THR A 331 22.44 -23.44 11.93
CA THR A 331 22.89 -23.51 13.32
C THR A 331 21.73 -23.94 14.21
N LYS A 332 21.91 -25.05 14.93
CA LYS A 332 20.95 -25.60 15.89
C LYS A 332 20.97 -24.76 17.16
N VAL A 333 19.87 -24.08 17.44
CA VAL A 333 19.85 -22.95 18.39
C VAL A 333 20.02 -23.43 19.83
N TYR A 334 19.22 -24.38 20.28
CA TYR A 334 19.33 -24.94 21.64
C TYR A 334 20.68 -25.58 21.92
N LYS A 335 21.19 -26.38 20.97
CA LYS A 335 22.54 -26.96 21.07
C LYS A 335 23.62 -25.89 21.20
N ARG A 336 23.49 -24.78 20.46
CA ARG A 336 24.43 -23.66 20.54
C ARG A 336 24.37 -22.92 21.88
N LEU A 337 23.20 -22.89 22.50
CA LEU A 337 22.96 -22.31 23.82
C LEU A 337 23.33 -23.25 24.98
N GLY A 338 23.76 -24.50 24.71
CA GLY A 338 24.11 -25.49 25.74
C GLY A 338 22.94 -26.31 26.27
N TYR A 339 21.77 -26.24 25.63
CA TYR A 339 20.62 -27.09 25.98
C TYR A 339 20.66 -28.40 25.18
N PHE A 340 20.93 -29.50 25.89
CA PHE A 340 21.00 -30.85 25.32
C PHE A 340 19.82 -31.73 25.70
N ASP A 341 19.09 -31.37 26.75
CA ASP A 341 17.90 -32.07 27.24
C ASP A 341 16.65 -31.22 26.95
N ALA A 342 15.65 -31.83 26.33
CA ALA A 342 14.37 -31.21 26.00
C ALA A 342 13.28 -32.25 26.15
N LYS A 343 12.10 -31.88 26.64
CA LYS A 343 10.97 -32.81 26.77
C LYS A 343 10.56 -33.39 25.41
N ASP A 344 10.64 -32.56 24.37
CA ASP A 344 10.45 -32.96 22.98
C ASP A 344 11.79 -32.94 22.24
N GLU A 345 12.26 -34.13 21.86
CA GLU A 345 13.52 -34.31 21.13
C GLU A 345 13.59 -33.49 19.82
N ARG A 346 12.43 -33.18 19.20
CA ARG A 346 12.37 -32.34 17.99
C ARG A 346 12.87 -30.92 18.26
N ALA A 347 12.77 -30.40 19.48
CA ALA A 347 13.23 -29.06 19.83
C ALA A 347 14.73 -28.89 19.60
N LYS A 348 15.53 -29.94 19.85
CA LYS A 348 16.99 -29.94 19.62
C LYS A 348 17.34 -29.71 18.15
N ASN A 349 16.39 -29.95 17.24
CA ASN A 349 16.55 -29.76 15.81
C ASN A 349 16.21 -28.37 15.29
N ILE A 350 15.73 -27.45 16.14
CA ILE A 350 15.37 -26.09 15.75
C ILE A 350 16.61 -25.30 15.31
N THR A 351 16.55 -24.74 14.11
CA THR A 351 17.63 -23.95 13.51
C THR A 351 17.35 -22.45 13.54
N VAL A 352 18.39 -21.64 13.34
CA VAL A 352 18.26 -20.19 13.13
C VAL A 352 17.26 -19.87 12.02
N LYS A 353 17.27 -20.63 10.91
CA LYS A 353 16.29 -20.48 9.82
C LYS A 353 14.87 -20.73 10.30
N ASN A 354 14.64 -21.78 11.09
CA ASN A 354 13.31 -22.08 11.61
C ASN A 354 12.76 -20.91 12.42
N LEU A 355 13.58 -20.30 13.29
CA LEU A 355 13.15 -19.18 14.12
C LEU A 355 12.85 -17.92 13.29
N LEU A 356 13.74 -17.54 12.37
CA LEU A 356 13.55 -16.38 11.49
C LEU A 356 12.29 -16.52 10.61
N GLU A 357 11.95 -17.74 10.19
CA GLU A 357 10.77 -18.01 9.34
C GLU A 357 9.48 -18.29 10.14
N HIS A 358 9.52 -18.21 11.48
CA HIS A 358 8.41 -18.62 12.37
C HIS A 358 7.96 -20.08 12.17
N LYS A 359 8.92 -20.98 11.97
CA LYS A 359 8.74 -22.43 11.81
C LYS A 359 9.41 -23.21 12.94
N GLY A 360 9.44 -22.63 14.15
CA GLY A 360 10.10 -23.19 15.31
C GLY A 360 9.36 -24.37 15.95
N GLY A 361 8.12 -24.67 15.53
CA GLY A 361 7.29 -25.69 16.18
C GLY A 361 6.35 -25.15 17.27
N TYR A 362 6.33 -23.84 17.48
CA TYR A 362 5.49 -23.16 18.47
C TYR A 362 4.23 -22.61 17.80
N ASP A 363 3.05 -23.09 18.18
CA ASP A 363 1.77 -22.52 17.76
C ASP A 363 0.97 -22.04 18.97
N ARG A 364 0.89 -20.72 19.13
CA ARG A 364 0.15 -20.09 20.24
C ARG A 364 -1.37 -20.29 20.19
N ARG A 365 -1.94 -20.61 19.02
CA ARG A 365 -3.38 -20.87 18.89
C ARG A 365 -3.70 -22.28 19.34
N GLU A 366 -2.85 -23.24 19.00
CA GLU A 366 -3.00 -24.64 19.43
C GLU A 366 -2.59 -24.82 20.90
N ALA A 367 -1.57 -24.09 21.37
CA ALA A 367 -1.23 -24.05 22.79
C ALA A 367 -2.27 -23.29 23.65
N GLY A 368 -3.17 -22.52 23.03
CA GLY A 368 -4.15 -21.67 23.71
C GLY A 368 -3.56 -20.39 24.32
N GLU A 369 -2.25 -20.19 24.27
CA GLU A 369 -1.56 -19.07 24.91
C GLU A 369 -0.22 -18.71 24.22
N ASP A 370 0.26 -17.48 24.44
CA ASP A 370 1.57 -17.01 23.98
C ASP A 370 2.45 -16.71 25.20
N ILE A 371 3.24 -17.70 25.64
CA ILE A 371 4.10 -17.59 26.84
C ILE A 371 5.09 -16.42 26.78
N SER A 372 5.41 -15.89 25.60
CA SER A 372 6.26 -14.69 25.47
C SER A 372 5.62 -13.42 26.06
N VAL A 373 4.33 -13.45 26.36
CA VAL A 373 3.59 -12.40 27.05
C VAL A 373 2.92 -12.94 28.31
N ASP A 374 3.40 -14.04 28.90
CA ASP A 374 2.87 -14.57 30.17
C ASP A 374 3.99 -14.95 31.14
N PHE A 375 4.77 -13.94 31.52
CA PHE A 375 5.87 -14.08 32.47
C PHE A 375 5.38 -14.38 33.89
N ASN A 376 4.13 -14.02 34.24
CA ASN A 376 3.54 -14.36 35.53
C ASN A 376 3.39 -15.87 35.67
N LYS A 377 2.83 -16.53 34.64
CA LYS A 377 2.75 -18.00 34.61
C LYS A 377 4.12 -18.66 34.72
N VAL A 378 5.11 -18.16 33.97
CA VAL A 378 6.48 -18.68 34.04
C VAL A 378 7.06 -18.50 35.44
N THR A 379 6.89 -17.33 36.04
CA THR A 379 7.37 -17.01 37.41
C THR A 379 6.76 -17.93 38.47
N MET A 380 5.46 -18.24 38.34
CA MET A 380 4.74 -19.14 39.26
C MET A 380 5.11 -20.61 39.06
N SER A 381 5.46 -21.00 37.83
CA SER A 381 5.77 -22.40 37.47
C SER A 381 7.20 -22.85 37.80
N LEU A 382 8.15 -21.93 37.88
CA LEU A 382 9.55 -22.25 38.13
C LEU A 382 9.84 -22.34 39.64
N LEU A 383 10.93 -23.05 39.99
CA LEU A 383 11.42 -23.25 41.37
C LEU A 383 11.66 -21.94 42.16
N THR A 384 11.50 -20.78 41.54
CA THR A 384 11.54 -19.46 42.19
C THR A 384 10.41 -19.20 43.18
N LYS A 385 9.32 -19.99 43.22
CA LYS A 385 8.18 -19.78 44.15
C LYS A 385 7.76 -18.30 44.28
N GLY A 386 7.74 -17.56 43.16
CA GLY A 386 7.38 -16.13 43.17
C GLY A 386 8.41 -15.14 43.74
N ASN A 387 9.63 -15.57 44.11
CA ASN A 387 10.63 -14.70 44.75
C ASN A 387 11.36 -13.72 43.81
N ARG A 388 11.26 -13.89 42.48
CA ARG A 388 11.77 -12.95 41.48
C ARG A 388 10.99 -13.05 40.18
N THR A 389 11.00 -11.99 39.38
CA THR A 389 10.41 -11.98 38.03
C THR A 389 11.15 -12.94 37.08
N ALA A 390 10.41 -13.55 36.16
CA ALA A 390 10.97 -14.39 35.11
C ALA A 390 11.88 -13.60 34.15
N THR A 391 12.92 -14.25 33.65
CA THR A 391 13.84 -13.74 32.63
C THR A 391 13.59 -14.44 31.29
N THR A 392 14.20 -13.96 30.21
CA THR A 392 14.21 -14.65 28.91
C THR A 392 14.70 -16.09 29.05
N ARG A 393 15.71 -16.34 29.90
CA ARG A 393 16.24 -17.68 30.16
C ARG A 393 15.19 -18.58 30.81
N ASP A 394 14.48 -18.07 31.81
CA ASP A 394 13.39 -18.78 32.49
C ASP A 394 12.28 -19.18 31.51
N VAL A 395 11.91 -18.26 30.61
CA VAL A 395 10.96 -18.53 29.52
C VAL A 395 11.50 -19.61 28.57
N ILE A 396 12.81 -19.59 28.25
CA ILE A 396 13.44 -20.60 27.41
C ILE A 396 13.37 -21.99 28.03
N GLU A 397 13.69 -22.10 29.33
CA GLU A 397 13.68 -23.34 30.08
C GLU A 397 12.24 -23.87 30.28
N TYR A 398 11.27 -22.98 30.54
CA TYR A 398 9.86 -23.33 30.58
C TYR A 398 9.39 -23.93 29.24
N MET A 399 9.70 -23.27 28.12
CA MET A 399 9.30 -23.75 26.80
C MET A 399 9.98 -25.06 26.38
N LEU A 400 11.22 -25.33 26.85
CA LEU A 400 11.90 -26.61 26.64
C LEU A 400 11.23 -27.78 27.39
N ALA A 401 10.50 -27.49 28.47
CA ALA A 401 9.71 -28.44 29.23
C ALA A 401 8.30 -28.68 28.66
N GLN A 402 7.98 -28.09 27.51
CA GLN A 402 6.69 -28.27 26.82
C GLN A 402 6.87 -29.04 25.50
N PRO A 403 5.85 -29.82 25.07
CA PRO A 403 5.86 -30.42 23.74
C PRO A 403 5.71 -29.35 22.65
N LEU A 404 6.31 -29.58 21.48
CA LEU A 404 6.07 -28.74 20.30
C LEU A 404 4.71 -29.07 19.68
N GLN A 405 3.98 -28.05 19.22
CA GLN A 405 2.70 -28.21 18.53
C GLN A 405 2.88 -28.87 17.15
N PHE A 406 4.02 -28.63 16.50
CA PHE A 406 4.35 -29.26 15.22
C PHE A 406 5.86 -29.41 15.04
N THR A 407 6.28 -30.26 14.09
CA THR A 407 7.72 -30.48 13.87
C THR A 407 8.38 -29.22 13.27
N PRO A 408 9.54 -28.77 13.80
CA PRO A 408 10.21 -27.60 13.27
C PRO A 408 10.47 -27.67 11.77
N GLY A 409 10.03 -26.64 11.04
CA GLY A 409 10.15 -26.56 9.58
C GLY A 409 8.92 -27.00 8.78
N GLU A 410 8.00 -27.78 9.36
CA GLU A 410 6.81 -28.26 8.64
C GLU A 410 5.76 -27.18 8.43
N LYS A 411 5.39 -26.49 9.50
CA LYS A 411 4.36 -25.44 9.48
C LYS A 411 4.95 -24.10 9.89
N LYS A 412 4.20 -23.05 9.63
CA LYS A 412 4.55 -21.69 10.03
C LYS A 412 3.49 -21.16 10.99
N SER A 413 3.93 -20.71 12.15
CA SER A 413 3.06 -20.06 13.14
C SER A 413 3.83 -18.94 13.81
N TYR A 414 3.24 -17.73 13.78
CA TYR A 414 3.88 -16.51 14.27
C TYR A 414 4.31 -16.69 15.74
N SER A 415 5.59 -16.41 16.00
CA SER A 415 6.20 -16.68 17.30
C SER A 415 7.08 -15.52 17.74
N ASN A 416 6.69 -14.90 18.85
CA ASN A 416 7.50 -13.94 19.60
C ASN A 416 8.63 -14.66 20.35
N TYR A 417 8.34 -15.81 20.96
CA TYR A 417 9.32 -16.65 21.65
C TYR A 417 10.52 -17.01 20.77
N GLY A 418 10.28 -17.37 19.50
CA GLY A 418 11.37 -17.66 18.57
C GLY A 418 12.35 -16.50 18.38
N TYR A 419 11.87 -15.26 18.50
CA TYR A 419 12.73 -14.06 18.44
C TYR A 419 13.44 -13.76 19.75
N MET A 420 12.80 -14.01 20.89
CA MET A 420 13.47 -13.96 22.20
C MET A 420 14.66 -14.94 22.22
N LEU A 421 14.46 -16.15 21.70
CA LEU A 421 15.51 -17.16 21.58
C LEU A 421 16.65 -16.71 20.64
N LEU A 422 16.35 -16.02 19.54
CA LEU A 422 17.36 -15.41 18.66
C LEU A 422 18.14 -14.28 19.35
N GLY A 423 17.47 -13.43 20.13
CA GLY A 423 18.12 -12.39 20.94
C GLY A 423 19.08 -12.98 21.97
N TYR A 424 18.64 -14.02 22.67
CA TYR A 424 19.48 -14.75 23.63
C TYR A 424 20.68 -15.44 22.94
N LEU A 425 20.48 -15.98 21.73
CA LEU A 425 21.56 -16.53 20.90
C LEU A 425 22.60 -15.47 20.52
N VAL A 426 22.18 -14.25 20.18
CA VAL A 426 23.11 -13.13 19.91
C VAL A 426 23.97 -12.85 21.13
N SER A 427 23.36 -12.74 22.31
CA SER A 427 24.10 -12.50 23.56
C SER A 427 25.10 -13.62 23.85
N ASN A 428 24.67 -14.87 23.73
CA ASN A 428 25.50 -16.04 24.00
C ASN A 428 26.70 -16.15 23.04
N VAL A 429 26.50 -15.92 21.74
CA VAL A 429 27.56 -16.05 20.73
C VAL A 429 28.58 -14.93 20.82
N THR A 430 28.17 -13.76 21.30
CA THR A 430 29.01 -12.54 21.30
C THR A 430 29.62 -12.23 22.67
N GLY A 431 29.06 -12.76 23.75
CA GLY A 431 29.44 -12.41 25.12
C GLY A 431 29.02 -10.98 25.54
N MET A 432 28.20 -10.30 24.73
CA MET A 432 27.68 -8.95 25.01
C MET A 432 26.18 -9.01 25.28
N PRO A 433 25.62 -8.15 26.15
CA PRO A 433 24.18 -7.98 26.27
C PRO A 433 23.55 -7.64 24.91
N TYR A 434 22.34 -8.14 24.66
CA TYR A 434 21.67 -8.01 23.36
C TYR A 434 21.54 -6.55 22.90
N MET A 435 21.10 -5.67 23.80
CA MET A 435 20.94 -4.24 23.51
C MET A 435 22.29 -3.57 23.21
N ASP A 436 23.33 -3.86 23.99
CA ASP A 436 24.68 -3.34 23.74
C ASP A 436 25.22 -3.80 22.38
N PHE A 437 24.93 -5.04 21.99
CA PHE A 437 25.28 -5.55 20.67
C PHE A 437 24.57 -4.78 19.56
N LEU A 438 23.25 -4.53 19.71
CA LEU A 438 22.48 -3.76 18.74
C LEU A 438 23.00 -2.32 18.62
N GLU A 439 23.22 -1.63 19.74
CA GLU A 439 23.74 -0.27 19.78
C GLU A 439 25.07 -0.18 19.01
N LYS A 440 26.01 -1.07 19.38
CA LYS A 440 27.36 -1.08 18.84
C LYS A 440 27.44 -1.48 17.36
N ASN A 441 26.59 -2.43 16.90
CA ASN A 441 26.80 -3.09 15.60
C ASN A 441 25.67 -2.85 14.59
N ILE A 442 24.47 -2.50 15.04
CA ILE A 442 23.24 -2.48 14.23
C ILE A 442 22.63 -1.08 14.14
N PHE A 443 22.45 -0.36 15.25
CA PHE A 443 21.75 0.92 15.26
C PHE A 443 22.56 2.04 14.62
N ARG A 444 23.89 2.05 14.74
CA ARG A 444 24.77 3.04 14.07
C ARG A 444 24.35 4.49 14.35
N GLY A 445 23.95 4.80 15.59
CA GLY A 445 23.53 6.14 16.01
C GLY A 445 22.09 6.52 15.64
N LEU A 446 21.23 5.53 15.34
CA LEU A 446 19.79 5.72 15.23
C LEU A 446 19.12 5.78 16.61
N ASP A 447 17.99 6.48 16.72
CA ASP A 447 17.23 6.71 17.97
C ASP A 447 16.42 5.49 18.44
N VAL A 448 17.04 4.31 18.47
CA VAL A 448 16.39 3.07 18.92
C VAL A 448 16.70 2.81 20.38
N GLU A 449 15.67 2.72 21.21
CA GLU A 449 15.79 2.52 22.65
C GLU A 449 14.93 1.35 23.12
N LEU A 450 15.22 0.85 24.32
CA LEU A 450 14.36 -0.10 25.01
C LEU A 450 13.17 0.64 25.64
N TYR A 451 11.96 0.17 25.39
CA TYR A 451 10.79 0.58 26.16
C TYR A 451 10.78 -0.18 27.49
N LYS A 452 10.64 0.53 28.61
CA LYS A 452 10.71 -0.06 29.95
C LYS A 452 9.36 -0.59 30.40
N THR A 453 9.34 -1.57 31.30
CA THR A 453 8.07 -2.09 31.81
C THR A 453 7.43 -1.12 32.80
N SER A 454 8.22 -0.47 33.65
CA SER A 454 7.69 0.35 34.74
C SER A 454 7.06 1.66 34.22
N PRO A 455 5.82 2.02 34.62
CA PRO A 455 5.21 3.30 34.28
C PRO A 455 6.03 4.52 34.73
N SER A 456 6.85 4.39 35.79
CA SER A 456 7.66 5.48 36.31
C SER A 456 8.69 6.00 35.31
N GLU A 457 9.18 5.11 34.45
CA GLU A 457 10.18 5.43 33.42
C GLU A 457 9.60 6.27 32.28
N HIS A 458 8.27 6.40 32.22
CA HIS A 458 7.53 7.06 31.14
C HIS A 458 6.89 8.38 31.57
N ARG A 459 7.11 8.85 32.81
CA ARG A 459 6.49 10.10 33.31
C ARG A 459 6.83 11.34 32.50
N HIS A 460 7.98 11.34 31.84
CA HIS A 460 8.46 12.45 31.01
C HIS A 460 8.41 12.13 29.51
N ASP A 461 7.84 10.99 29.13
CA ASP A 461 7.68 10.66 27.71
C ASP A 461 6.65 11.59 27.08
N ARG A 462 7.06 12.30 26.02
CA ARG A 462 6.16 13.10 25.19
C ARG A 462 5.10 12.25 24.50
N ILE A 463 5.42 10.97 24.28
CA ILE A 463 4.55 10.00 23.60
C ILE A 463 3.89 9.08 24.62
N ILE A 464 2.59 9.26 24.80
CA ILE A 464 1.78 8.39 25.65
C ILE A 464 1.31 7.18 24.83
N GLN A 465 1.68 5.98 25.28
CA GLN A 465 1.18 4.71 24.74
C GLN A 465 -0.20 4.42 25.33
N GLU A 466 -1.23 4.58 24.51
CA GLU A 466 -2.62 4.36 24.94
C GLU A 466 -2.94 2.86 25.00
N SER A 467 -3.55 2.42 26.10
CA SER A 467 -4.07 1.07 26.25
C SER A 467 -5.47 1.10 26.81
N ARG A 468 -6.40 0.40 26.15
CA ARG A 468 -7.73 0.10 26.72
C ARG A 468 -7.69 -1.01 27.75
N LEU A 469 -6.63 -1.82 27.74
CA LEU A 469 -6.53 -3.01 28.57
C LEU A 469 -5.67 -2.73 29.81
N THR A 470 -6.09 -3.34 30.90
CA THR A 470 -5.37 -3.50 32.16
C THR A 470 -5.11 -5.00 32.39
N GLY A 471 -4.13 -5.32 33.22
CA GLY A 471 -3.87 -6.68 33.65
C GLY A 471 -2.88 -6.72 34.81
N LEU A 472 -2.61 -7.91 35.34
CA LEU A 472 -1.76 -8.08 36.51
C LEU A 472 -0.35 -7.55 36.29
N ASP A 473 0.19 -6.86 37.29
CA ASP A 473 1.53 -6.28 37.29
C ASP A 473 2.59 -7.38 37.22
N THR A 474 3.19 -7.54 36.04
CA THR A 474 4.22 -8.57 35.81
C THR A 474 5.52 -8.31 36.57
N LEU A 475 5.77 -7.07 37.02
CA LEU A 475 6.91 -6.76 37.89
C LEU A 475 6.65 -7.19 39.35
N ARG A 476 5.39 -7.43 39.70
CA ARG A 476 4.94 -7.83 41.04
C ARG A 476 4.02 -9.04 40.95
N PRO A 477 4.53 -10.21 40.51
CA PRO A 477 3.71 -11.40 40.21
C PRO A 477 2.95 -11.96 41.43
N MET A 478 3.37 -11.59 42.65
CA MET A 478 2.70 -11.96 43.91
C MET A 478 1.61 -10.99 44.35
N SER A 479 1.39 -9.91 43.60
CA SER A 479 0.42 -8.87 43.91
C SER A 479 -0.78 -8.98 42.96
N ASN A 480 -1.99 -8.79 43.48
CA ASN A 480 -3.20 -8.62 42.65
C ASN A 480 -3.31 -7.22 42.03
N ARG A 481 -2.21 -6.45 42.03
CA ARG A 481 -2.19 -5.11 41.45
C ARG A 481 -2.35 -5.19 39.94
N SER A 482 -3.31 -4.42 39.42
CA SER A 482 -3.50 -4.23 38.00
C SER A 482 -2.79 -2.96 37.50
N VAL A 483 -2.22 -3.03 36.30
CA VAL A 483 -1.54 -1.91 35.62
C VAL A 483 -1.98 -1.86 34.15
N ALA A 484 -1.77 -0.72 33.49
CA ALA A 484 -2.01 -0.61 32.05
C ALA A 484 -1.23 -1.69 31.28
N ALA A 485 -1.84 -2.25 30.24
CA ALA A 485 -1.27 -3.40 29.55
C ALA A 485 0.14 -3.15 28.98
N VAL A 486 0.40 -1.94 28.47
CA VAL A 486 1.72 -1.51 27.97
C VAL A 486 2.81 -1.43 29.05
N TYR A 487 2.46 -1.42 30.33
CA TYR A 487 3.37 -1.36 31.47
C TYR A 487 3.45 -2.68 32.25
N GLY A 488 3.32 -3.79 31.52
CA GLY A 488 3.38 -5.14 32.08
C GLY A 488 2.02 -5.81 32.31
N GLY A 489 0.90 -5.10 32.15
CA GLY A 489 -0.43 -5.72 32.27
C GLY A 489 -0.73 -6.72 31.15
N TYR A 490 0.01 -6.70 30.03
CA TYR A 490 -0.03 -7.76 29.02
C TYR A 490 0.60 -9.08 29.48
N GLY A 491 1.24 -9.13 30.65
CA GLY A 491 2.01 -10.29 31.10
C GLY A 491 3.46 -10.31 30.60
N ALA A 492 3.91 -9.28 29.87
CA ALA A 492 5.26 -9.19 29.32
C ALA A 492 6.18 -8.30 30.16
N ILE A 493 7.44 -8.72 30.33
CA ILE A 493 8.52 -7.86 30.82
C ILE A 493 9.26 -7.31 29.60
N MET A 494 9.09 -6.02 29.34
CA MET A 494 9.61 -5.35 28.15
C MET A 494 11.13 -5.46 28.04
N GLU A 495 11.87 -5.43 29.13
CA GLU A 495 13.32 -5.62 29.16
C GLU A 495 13.74 -6.98 28.55
N GLU A 496 12.96 -8.02 28.81
CA GLU A 496 13.18 -9.40 28.36
C GLU A 496 12.64 -9.64 26.94
N CYS A 497 11.83 -8.72 26.41
CA CYS A 497 11.18 -8.85 25.10
C CYS A 497 11.84 -8.02 23.99
N SER A 498 13.03 -7.47 24.24
CA SER A 498 13.75 -6.53 23.35
C SER A 498 14.03 -7.08 21.95
N ALA A 499 14.28 -8.38 21.85
CA ALA A 499 14.48 -9.05 20.56
C ALA A 499 13.17 -9.31 19.79
N ALA A 500 12.02 -9.17 20.43
CA ALA A 500 10.73 -9.53 19.86
C ALA A 500 9.83 -8.32 19.62
N PHE A 501 9.58 -7.46 20.63
CA PHE A 501 8.56 -6.43 20.48
C PHE A 501 8.67 -5.17 21.37
N SER A 502 9.71 -5.01 22.19
CA SER A 502 9.74 -3.92 23.18
C SER A 502 10.70 -2.76 22.87
N LEU A 503 11.14 -2.60 21.62
CA LEU A 503 11.94 -1.43 21.24
C LEU A 503 11.04 -0.23 20.92
N LYS A 504 11.55 0.98 21.12
CA LYS A 504 10.95 2.24 20.66
C LYS A 504 11.88 2.96 19.70
N ALA A 505 11.33 3.63 18.69
CA ALA A 505 12.09 4.47 17.75
C ALA A 505 11.19 5.48 17.03
N SER A 506 11.77 6.48 16.37
CA SER A 506 11.02 7.39 15.50
C SER A 506 10.68 6.73 14.15
N ALA A 507 9.62 7.19 13.49
CA ALA A 507 9.29 6.73 12.13
C ALA A 507 10.46 6.97 11.15
N SER A 508 11.18 8.10 11.33
CA SER A 508 12.36 8.43 10.54
C SER A 508 13.47 7.39 10.71
N THR A 509 13.72 6.91 11.92
CA THR A 509 14.69 5.83 12.16
C THR A 509 14.28 4.53 11.50
N ILE A 510 13.02 4.13 11.59
CA ILE A 510 12.53 2.92 10.92
C ILE A 510 12.71 3.02 9.39
N ALA A 511 12.36 4.17 8.81
CA ALA A 511 12.52 4.42 7.39
C ALA A 511 13.99 4.40 6.94
N LYS A 512 14.89 5.06 7.70
CA LYS A 512 16.35 5.02 7.47
C LYS A 512 16.89 3.61 7.55
N PHE A 513 16.61 2.91 8.65
CA PHE A 513 17.10 1.56 8.92
C PHE A 513 16.69 0.59 7.81
N SER A 514 15.40 0.62 7.45
CA SER A 514 14.85 -0.20 6.37
C SER A 514 15.54 0.13 5.03
N GLY A 515 15.71 1.41 4.71
CA GLY A 515 16.39 1.85 3.48
C GLY A 515 17.83 1.32 3.33
N PHE A 516 18.55 1.12 4.44
CA PHE A 516 19.90 0.54 4.42
C PHE A 516 19.95 -0.99 4.42
N HIS A 517 18.94 -1.66 5.00
CA HIS A 517 18.96 -3.11 5.22
C HIS A 517 18.13 -3.92 4.21
N VAL A 518 17.22 -3.29 3.46
CA VAL A 518 16.42 -3.94 2.39
C VAL A 518 17.31 -4.52 1.27
N GLY A 519 18.50 -3.96 1.02
CA GLY A 519 19.46 -4.51 0.05
C GLY A 519 20.09 -5.85 0.45
N ILE A 520 20.13 -6.19 1.73
CA ILE A 520 20.79 -7.41 2.24
C ILE A 520 19.89 -8.64 2.10
N GLN A 521 18.56 -8.49 2.19
CA GLN A 521 17.63 -9.63 2.14
C GLN A 521 17.28 -10.12 0.73
N ILE A 522 17.33 -9.27 -0.29
CA ILE A 522 17.10 -9.68 -1.69
C ILE A 522 18.21 -10.65 -2.14
N SER A 523 19.45 -10.46 -1.66
CA SER A 523 20.59 -11.32 -2.01
C SER A 523 20.44 -12.77 -1.52
N TYR A 524 19.72 -13.01 -0.42
CA TYR A 524 19.48 -14.37 0.09
C TYR A 524 18.27 -15.07 -0.54
N GLY A 525 17.31 -14.31 -1.09
CA GLY A 525 16.16 -14.85 -1.85
C GLY A 525 16.50 -15.19 -3.31
N VAL A 526 17.45 -14.48 -3.91
CA VAL A 526 17.86 -14.67 -5.32
C VAL A 526 18.91 -15.78 -5.48
N ALA A 527 19.64 -16.15 -4.44
CA ALA A 527 20.66 -17.22 -4.50
C ALA A 527 20.09 -18.64 -4.73
N ALA A 528 18.77 -18.81 -4.85
CA ALA A 528 18.10 -20.10 -5.03
C ALA A 528 17.67 -20.43 -6.47
N ILE A 529 17.93 -19.58 -7.48
CA ILE A 529 17.58 -19.86 -8.88
C ILE A 529 18.75 -19.44 -9.81
N ASN A 530 19.66 -20.41 -10.04
CA ASN A 530 20.67 -20.58 -11.09
C ASN A 530 21.32 -19.35 -11.78
N ASP A 531 22.62 -19.15 -11.50
CA ASP A 531 23.77 -19.39 -12.41
C ASP A 531 24.91 -18.38 -12.12
N LEU A 532 25.80 -18.79 -11.20
CA LEU A 532 26.95 -18.05 -10.68
C LEU A 532 28.22 -18.35 -11.51
N SER A 533 28.21 -18.02 -12.80
CA SER A 533 29.38 -18.24 -13.68
C SER A 533 30.14 -16.97 -14.10
N SER A 534 29.83 -15.78 -13.55
CA SER A 534 30.54 -14.55 -13.99
C SER A 534 30.85 -13.47 -12.95
N TYR A 535 31.08 -13.83 -11.68
CA TYR A 535 31.83 -12.96 -10.76
C TYR A 535 32.86 -13.76 -9.96
N LYS A 536 34.14 -13.65 -10.34
CA LYS A 536 35.26 -13.98 -9.47
C LYS A 536 35.34 -12.93 -8.35
N LEU A 537 34.75 -13.23 -7.21
CA LEU A 537 35.35 -12.92 -5.91
C LEU A 537 35.42 -14.23 -5.12
N ASN A 538 36.61 -14.58 -4.66
CA ASN A 538 36.91 -15.83 -3.96
C ASN A 538 36.01 -16.04 -2.73
N LEU A 539 35.15 -17.06 -2.76
CA LEU A 539 34.84 -17.92 -1.62
C LEU A 539 34.14 -19.21 -2.10
N PHE A 540 34.54 -20.31 -1.48
CA PHE A 540 34.44 -21.70 -1.93
C PHE A 540 33.02 -22.25 -2.14
N GLN A 541 32.96 -23.21 -3.07
CA GLN A 541 31.81 -23.92 -3.66
C GLN A 541 30.82 -24.54 -2.66
N LEU A 542 29.53 -24.50 -3.02
CA LEU A 542 28.47 -25.34 -2.44
C LEU A 542 27.58 -25.94 -3.55
N ASN A 543 27.36 -27.26 -3.45
CA ASN A 543 26.41 -28.07 -4.24
C ASN A 543 24.94 -27.84 -3.79
N PRO A 544 23.93 -28.11 -4.65
CA PRO A 544 22.49 -27.89 -4.36
C PRO A 544 21.85 -29.14 -3.69
N PRO A 545 20.71 -29.04 -2.95
CA PRO A 545 19.35 -29.26 -3.53
C PRO A 545 18.17 -28.61 -2.68
N PRO A 546 16.87 -29.05 -2.71
CA PRO A 546 15.83 -28.71 -3.69
C PRO A 546 14.48 -28.16 -3.11
N SER A 547 13.66 -27.60 -4.01
CA SER A 547 12.16 -27.50 -4.10
C SER A 547 11.26 -26.90 -3.00
N PHE A 548 10.39 -25.96 -3.41
CA PHE A 548 9.25 -25.36 -2.68
C PHE A 548 7.90 -25.69 -3.37
N ILE A 549 6.81 -25.85 -2.59
CA ILE A 549 5.40 -25.92 -3.01
C ILE A 549 4.57 -24.92 -2.15
N PHE A 550 3.55 -24.27 -2.74
CA PHE A 550 2.67 -23.24 -2.16
C PHE A 550 1.25 -23.76 -1.86
N LEU A 551 0.57 -23.22 -0.81
CA LEU A 551 -0.85 -22.77 -0.81
C LEU A 551 -1.35 -22.25 0.57
N GLY A 552 -2.20 -21.20 0.54
CA GLY A 552 -3.23 -20.88 1.55
C GLY A 552 -2.96 -19.77 2.60
N SER A 553 -3.62 -18.61 2.45
CA SER A 553 -3.95 -17.60 3.49
C SER A 553 -2.85 -17.07 4.43
N SER A 554 -1.61 -16.97 3.97
CA SER A 554 -0.45 -16.83 4.86
C SER A 554 0.32 -15.51 4.71
N LEU A 555 0.47 -14.78 5.82
CA LEU A 555 1.49 -13.76 6.07
C LEU A 555 2.82 -14.26 5.49
N CYS A 556 3.34 -13.68 4.41
CA CYS A 556 4.65 -14.08 3.87
C CYS A 556 5.72 -13.52 4.81
N VAL A 557 6.58 -14.39 5.37
CA VAL A 557 7.69 -13.99 6.24
C VAL A 557 8.89 -14.71 5.67
N GLY A 558 9.80 -13.93 5.10
CA GLY A 558 11.11 -14.39 4.67
C GLY A 558 12.13 -13.81 5.63
N LEU A 559 12.97 -14.67 6.21
CA LEU A 559 14.08 -14.30 7.10
C LEU A 559 13.69 -13.20 8.12
N GLY A 560 12.48 -13.28 8.68
CA GLY A 560 12.06 -12.42 9.77
C GLY A 560 11.42 -11.07 9.48
N MET A 561 11.05 -10.79 8.24
CA MET A 561 10.22 -9.62 7.90
C MET A 561 8.93 -10.05 7.23
N SER A 562 7.82 -9.40 7.58
CA SER A 562 6.54 -9.57 6.87
C SER A 562 6.62 -8.94 5.49
N PHE A 563 6.38 -9.73 4.46
CA PHE A 563 6.22 -9.30 3.08
C PHE A 563 4.73 -9.05 2.80
N SER A 564 4.46 -8.09 1.92
CA SER A 564 3.11 -7.88 1.39
C SER A 564 2.64 -9.15 0.69
N ALA A 565 1.49 -9.66 1.14
CA ALA A 565 0.73 -10.69 0.46
C ALA A 565 -0.61 -10.07 0.07
N ASP A 566 -0.87 -9.96 -1.24
CA ASP A 566 -2.23 -9.78 -1.72
C ASP A 566 -2.99 -11.11 -1.56
N GLY A 567 -4.33 -11.07 -1.63
CA GLY A 567 -5.27 -12.15 -1.28
C GLY A 567 -5.04 -13.54 -1.89
N ASP A 568 -4.09 -13.70 -2.81
CA ASP A 568 -3.69 -14.95 -3.46
C ASP A 568 -2.29 -15.48 -3.10
N GLY A 569 -1.63 -14.91 -2.07
CA GLY A 569 -0.43 -15.55 -1.48
C GLY A 569 0.83 -15.59 -2.35
N ARG A 570 1.00 -14.68 -3.33
CA ARG A 570 2.27 -14.47 -4.06
C ARG A 570 2.95 -13.17 -3.61
N LEU A 571 4.25 -13.26 -3.29
CA LEU A 571 5.11 -12.12 -2.93
C LEU A 571 5.31 -11.18 -4.13
N ASP A 572 4.82 -9.94 -4.06
CA ASP A 572 5.16 -8.85 -5.00
C ASP A 572 6.02 -7.79 -4.28
N LEU A 573 7.34 -7.82 -4.53
CA LEU A 573 8.32 -6.93 -3.93
C LEU A 573 8.65 -5.69 -4.79
N LYS A 574 7.93 -5.40 -5.88
CA LYS A 574 8.34 -4.33 -6.83
C LYS A 574 7.49 -3.06 -6.85
N ARG A 575 6.50 -2.91 -5.96
CA ARG A 575 5.55 -1.78 -6.05
C ARG A 575 5.99 -0.42 -5.45
N ARG A 576 7.23 -0.20 -5.01
CA ARG A 576 7.58 1.08 -4.31
C ARG A 576 8.93 1.74 -4.60
N VAL A 577 9.65 1.38 -5.66
CA VAL A 577 10.97 2.00 -5.95
C VAL A 577 10.96 2.99 -7.13
N GLN A 578 9.87 3.12 -7.91
CA GLN A 578 9.91 3.86 -9.18
C GLN A 578 9.51 5.35 -9.16
N ASP A 579 9.21 5.98 -8.02
CA ASP A 579 8.71 7.37 -7.99
C ASP A 579 9.67 8.43 -7.42
N MET A 580 10.98 8.18 -7.27
CA MET A 580 11.89 9.13 -6.57
C MET A 580 13.17 9.49 -7.31
N ASP A 581 13.21 9.44 -8.63
CA ASP A 581 14.31 10.04 -9.41
C ASP A 581 13.77 11.02 -10.46
N ASN A 582 13.61 12.30 -10.09
CA ASN A 582 13.90 13.45 -10.99
C ASN A 582 13.79 14.85 -10.34
N ASP A 583 14.98 15.40 -10.02
CA ASP A 583 15.46 16.78 -10.25
C ASP A 583 15.35 17.88 -9.14
N ASN A 584 16.55 18.27 -8.67
CA ASN A 584 17.11 19.63 -8.48
C ASN A 584 16.81 20.48 -7.22
N TRP A 585 17.64 20.30 -6.18
CA TRP A 585 17.99 21.34 -5.21
C TRP A 585 19.36 21.95 -5.53
N LYS A 586 19.43 23.28 -5.69
CA LYS A 586 20.66 24.07 -5.81
C LYS A 586 21.07 24.67 -4.45
N GLU A 587 22.38 24.82 -4.29
CA GLU A 587 23.17 25.00 -3.06
C GLU A 587 22.97 26.33 -2.29
N GLY A 588 23.16 26.25 -0.96
CA GLY A 588 23.53 27.34 -0.05
C GLY A 588 24.27 26.76 1.18
N HIS A 589 25.46 27.28 1.46
CA HIS A 589 26.58 26.74 2.26
C HIS A 589 26.32 26.56 3.78
N THR A 590 26.93 25.59 4.50
CA THR A 590 28.26 25.69 5.14
C THR A 590 28.95 24.32 5.38
N ARG A 591 30.29 24.31 5.30
CA ARG A 591 31.19 23.13 5.29
C ARG A 591 31.52 22.60 6.70
N VAL A 592 31.60 21.27 6.84
CA VAL A 592 32.57 20.58 7.73
C VAL A 592 33.19 19.41 6.95
N ALA A 593 34.51 19.26 7.08
CA ALA A 593 35.40 18.57 6.15
C ALA A 593 35.44 17.04 6.30
N GLY A 594 35.69 16.33 5.18
CA GLY A 594 36.28 14.98 5.24
C GLY A 594 35.65 13.85 4.40
N GLN A 595 34.99 14.09 3.27
CA GLN A 595 34.70 13.00 2.31
C GLN A 595 34.93 13.44 0.86
N LYS A 596 35.82 12.72 0.17
CA LYS A 596 36.12 12.90 -1.27
C LYS A 596 34.87 12.55 -2.10
N ARG A 597 34.11 13.57 -2.49
CA ARG A 597 33.08 13.49 -3.54
C ARG A 597 33.74 13.11 -4.88
N PHE A 598 33.19 12.10 -5.58
CA PHE A 598 33.33 12.02 -7.02
C PHE A 598 32.67 13.26 -7.64
N LYS A 599 33.49 14.22 -8.11
CA LYS A 599 33.05 15.23 -9.07
C LYS A 599 32.87 14.50 -10.41
N SER A 600 31.67 14.53 -10.99
CA SER A 600 31.52 14.36 -12.43
C SER A 600 30.85 15.58 -13.04
N THR A 601 31.61 16.66 -13.08
CA THR A 601 31.55 17.65 -14.18
C THR A 601 32.59 17.30 -15.24
N ALA A 602 32.95 16.03 -15.39
CA ALA A 602 33.87 15.58 -16.43
C ALA A 602 33.15 15.56 -17.78
N ASN A 603 33.82 16.07 -18.83
CA ASN A 603 33.41 15.85 -20.20
C ASN A 603 33.48 14.34 -20.50
N ILE A 604 32.36 13.64 -20.35
CA ILE A 604 32.20 12.24 -20.76
C ILE A 604 32.49 12.18 -22.27
N ARG A 605 33.47 11.36 -22.66
CA ARG A 605 33.87 11.21 -24.07
C ARG A 605 32.70 10.62 -24.87
N ILE A 606 32.62 10.92 -26.17
CA ILE A 606 31.54 10.41 -27.04
C ILE A 606 31.46 8.87 -26.98
N ALA A 607 32.61 8.18 -26.91
CA ALA A 607 32.68 6.73 -26.77
C ALA A 607 32.03 6.19 -25.47
N GLU A 608 32.03 6.97 -24.38
CA GLU A 608 31.33 6.60 -23.14
C GLU A 608 29.84 6.89 -23.24
N ARG A 609 29.44 7.96 -23.94
CA ARG A 609 28.03 8.26 -24.22
C ARG A 609 27.35 7.20 -25.08
N LEU A 610 28.08 6.65 -26.06
CA LEU A 610 27.59 5.60 -26.95
C LEU A 610 27.31 4.26 -26.23
N LYS A 611 27.80 4.06 -25.00
CA LYS A 611 27.43 2.90 -24.18
C LYS A 611 25.96 2.95 -23.72
N HIS A 612 25.32 4.11 -23.80
CA HIS A 612 23.97 4.36 -23.31
C HIS A 612 22.91 4.43 -24.42
N ILE A 613 23.22 3.95 -25.64
CA ILE A 613 22.24 3.84 -26.73
C ILE A 613 21.36 2.59 -26.53
N THR A 614 20.04 2.76 -26.53
CA THR A 614 19.06 1.70 -26.26
C THR A 614 18.21 1.35 -27.49
N TRP A 615 17.46 0.25 -27.42
CA TRP A 615 16.55 -0.17 -28.51
C TRP A 615 15.46 0.87 -28.85
N ALA A 616 15.12 1.75 -27.90
CA ALA A 616 14.14 2.81 -28.11
C ALA A 616 14.54 3.80 -29.22
N TRP A 617 15.82 3.89 -29.58
CA TRP A 617 16.30 4.72 -30.69
C TRP A 617 15.76 4.30 -32.06
N PHE A 618 15.35 3.04 -32.24
CA PHE A 618 14.67 2.62 -33.45
C PHE A 618 13.29 3.26 -33.63
N THR A 619 12.69 3.84 -32.58
CA THR A 619 11.43 4.59 -32.73
C THR A 619 11.57 5.82 -33.62
N PHE A 620 12.76 6.44 -33.63
CA PHE A 620 13.11 7.51 -34.54
C PHE A 620 13.23 7.01 -35.99
N VAL A 621 13.87 5.85 -36.19
CA VAL A 621 14.05 5.26 -37.52
C VAL A 621 12.71 4.89 -38.13
N MET A 622 11.87 4.12 -37.42
CA MET A 622 10.56 3.70 -37.93
C MET A 622 9.63 4.90 -38.18
N SER A 623 9.71 5.95 -37.36
CA SER A 623 8.93 7.18 -37.58
C SER A 623 9.37 7.91 -38.84
N THR A 624 10.68 8.01 -39.08
CA THR A 624 11.25 8.65 -40.29
C THR A 624 10.90 7.85 -41.55
N GLY A 625 11.02 6.52 -41.50
CA GLY A 625 10.62 5.64 -42.59
C GLY A 625 9.11 5.67 -42.85
N GLY A 626 8.30 5.75 -41.79
CA GLY A 626 6.86 5.87 -41.93
C GLY A 626 6.44 7.21 -42.55
N ILE A 627 7.13 8.32 -42.28
CA ILE A 627 6.89 9.60 -42.97
C ILE A 627 7.22 9.47 -44.46
N ALA A 628 8.32 8.80 -44.83
CA ALA A 628 8.63 8.56 -46.25
C ALA A 628 7.49 7.81 -46.96
N LEU A 629 6.95 6.77 -46.32
CA LEU A 629 5.84 5.99 -46.85
C LEU A 629 4.56 6.82 -46.93
N LEU A 630 4.25 7.59 -45.88
CA LEU A 630 3.09 8.48 -45.85
C LEU A 630 3.15 9.55 -46.94
N LEU A 631 4.32 10.16 -47.18
CA LEU A 631 4.51 11.13 -48.24
C LEU A 631 4.34 10.54 -49.64
N HIS A 632 4.57 9.24 -49.81
CA HIS A 632 4.28 8.54 -51.08
C HIS A 632 2.78 8.30 -51.27
N SER A 633 2.11 7.87 -50.19
CA SER A 633 0.74 7.36 -50.22
C SER A 633 -0.33 8.40 -49.87
N THR A 634 0.06 9.62 -49.46
CA THR A 634 -0.89 10.68 -49.14
C THR A 634 -1.63 11.15 -50.40
N PRO A 635 -2.93 11.51 -50.31
CA PRO A 635 -3.66 12.09 -51.42
C PRO A 635 -3.06 13.45 -51.85
N HIS A 636 -3.30 13.86 -53.09
CA HIS A 636 -2.79 15.11 -53.70
C HIS A 636 -1.26 15.14 -53.86
N GLN A 637 -0.73 14.12 -54.53
CA GLN A 637 0.69 13.99 -54.86
C GLN A 637 1.19 15.10 -55.82
N PHE A 638 2.43 15.55 -55.62
CA PHE A 638 3.17 16.37 -56.57
C PHE A 638 4.66 16.00 -56.56
N ARG A 639 5.41 16.41 -57.59
CA ARG A 639 6.82 16.03 -57.77
C ARG A 639 7.69 16.32 -56.54
N GLY A 640 7.44 17.43 -55.85
CA GLY A 640 8.17 17.81 -54.64
C GLY A 640 7.98 16.83 -53.48
N LEU A 641 6.76 16.32 -53.24
CA LEU A 641 6.51 15.31 -52.20
C LEU A 641 7.29 14.02 -52.44
N GLN A 642 7.36 13.56 -53.69
CA GLN A 642 8.13 12.36 -54.05
C GLN A 642 9.64 12.54 -53.82
N VAL A 643 10.18 13.74 -54.08
CA VAL A 643 11.59 14.05 -53.79
C VAL A 643 11.83 14.09 -52.28
N ILE A 644 10.97 14.77 -51.52
CA ILE A 644 11.07 14.83 -50.05
C ILE A 644 10.95 13.42 -49.45
N GLY A 645 10.02 12.61 -49.94
CA GLY A 645 9.86 11.22 -49.54
C GLY A 645 11.11 10.37 -49.76
N LYS A 646 11.78 10.51 -50.92
CA LYS A 646 13.08 9.87 -51.18
C LYS A 646 14.17 10.34 -50.20
N ILE A 647 14.20 11.63 -49.84
CA ILE A 647 15.14 12.16 -48.84
C ILE A 647 14.89 11.48 -47.48
N TYR A 648 13.65 11.37 -47.03
CA TYR A 648 13.29 10.67 -45.79
C TYR A 648 13.62 9.17 -45.87
N PHE A 649 13.47 8.54 -47.02
CA PHE A 649 13.87 7.14 -47.20
C PHE A 649 15.39 6.96 -47.06
N ILE A 650 16.20 7.78 -47.73
CA ILE A 650 17.67 7.74 -47.60
C ILE A 650 18.07 8.04 -46.15
N LEU A 651 17.45 9.05 -45.52
CA LEU A 651 17.68 9.36 -44.12
C LEU A 651 17.37 8.16 -43.21
N THR A 652 16.30 7.42 -43.50
CA THR A 652 15.95 6.20 -42.75
C THR A 652 17.04 5.14 -42.82
N LEU A 653 17.63 4.91 -44.00
CA LEU A 653 18.75 3.98 -44.18
C LEU A 653 19.98 4.44 -43.37
N VAL A 654 20.33 5.72 -43.46
CA VAL A 654 21.46 6.30 -42.72
C VAL A 654 21.25 6.18 -41.21
N LEU A 655 20.07 6.50 -40.71
CA LEU A 655 19.73 6.40 -39.29
C LEU A 655 19.74 4.95 -38.80
N PHE A 656 19.20 4.02 -39.59
CA PHE A 656 19.21 2.59 -39.26
C PHE A 656 20.64 2.07 -39.10
N VAL A 657 21.51 2.33 -40.08
CA VAL A 657 22.92 1.93 -40.02
C VAL A 657 23.63 2.59 -38.85
N THR A 658 23.35 3.87 -38.56
CA THR A 658 23.95 4.60 -37.45
C THR A 658 23.59 3.99 -36.09
N ILE A 659 22.31 3.70 -35.87
CA ILE A 659 21.82 3.14 -34.60
C ILE A 659 22.28 1.68 -34.43
N VAL A 660 22.24 0.87 -35.49
CA VAL A 660 22.80 -0.49 -35.46
C VAL A 660 24.29 -0.45 -35.12
N SER A 661 25.06 0.44 -35.77
CA SER A 661 26.50 0.59 -35.47
C SER A 661 26.74 1.02 -34.03
N GLY A 662 25.90 1.91 -33.49
CA GLY A 662 25.95 2.32 -32.08
C GLY A 662 25.66 1.18 -31.10
N LEU A 663 24.64 0.36 -31.37
CA LEU A 663 24.31 -0.81 -30.54
C LEU A 663 25.36 -1.91 -30.65
N VAL A 664 25.86 -2.19 -31.85
CA VAL A 664 26.99 -3.11 -32.04
C VAL A 664 28.20 -2.63 -31.25
N PHE A 665 28.51 -1.33 -31.29
CA PHE A 665 29.57 -0.76 -30.47
C PHE A 665 29.31 -0.93 -28.96
N ARG A 666 28.09 -0.67 -28.47
CA ARG A 666 27.68 -0.89 -27.07
C ARG A 666 27.93 -2.35 -26.66
N PHE A 667 27.50 -3.31 -27.48
CA PHE A 667 27.63 -4.74 -27.16
C PHE A 667 29.05 -5.29 -27.35
N MET A 668 29.84 -4.74 -28.27
CA MET A 668 31.26 -5.08 -28.38
C MET A 668 32.07 -4.57 -27.18
N LYS A 669 31.75 -3.37 -26.66
CA LYS A 669 32.44 -2.80 -25.49
C LYS A 669 31.94 -3.36 -24.17
N THR A 670 30.68 -3.77 -24.10
CA THR A 670 30.05 -4.34 -22.91
C THR A 670 29.22 -5.58 -23.30
N PRO A 671 29.84 -6.77 -23.46
CA PRO A 671 29.15 -7.98 -23.97
C PRO A 671 27.93 -8.41 -23.14
N TYR A 672 27.99 -8.23 -21.82
CA TYR A 672 26.87 -8.53 -20.92
C TYR A 672 25.65 -7.62 -21.16
N ALA A 673 25.82 -6.44 -21.77
CA ALA A 673 24.74 -5.49 -22.03
C ALA A 673 23.73 -6.01 -23.07
N LEU A 674 24.14 -6.89 -24.01
CA LEU A 674 23.20 -7.48 -24.97
C LEU A 674 22.14 -8.31 -24.25
N ARG A 675 22.57 -9.27 -23.43
CA ARG A 675 21.68 -10.12 -22.64
C ARG A 675 20.83 -9.26 -21.69
N ASN A 676 21.44 -8.30 -21.01
CA ASN A 676 20.71 -7.43 -20.09
C ASN A 676 19.64 -6.61 -20.82
N SER A 677 19.95 -6.00 -21.98
CA SER A 677 18.99 -5.20 -22.76
C SER A 677 17.80 -6.01 -23.25
N LEU A 678 18.02 -7.29 -23.62
CA LEU A 678 16.96 -8.19 -24.10
C LEU A 678 16.10 -8.77 -22.97
N MET A 679 16.63 -8.85 -21.75
CA MET A 679 15.91 -9.38 -20.59
C MET A 679 15.33 -8.27 -19.68
N HIS A 680 15.70 -7.01 -19.92
CA HIS A 680 15.27 -5.87 -19.10
C HIS A 680 13.77 -5.55 -19.35
N PRO A 681 12.92 -5.43 -18.32
CA PRO A 681 11.46 -5.35 -18.45
C PRO A 681 10.95 -4.17 -19.30
N THR A 682 11.68 -3.05 -19.35
CA THR A 682 11.25 -1.86 -20.11
C THR A 682 12.02 -1.66 -21.40
N GLU A 683 13.31 -2.01 -21.47
CA GLU A 683 14.12 -1.84 -22.67
C GLU A 683 13.83 -2.95 -23.71
N SER A 684 13.57 -4.18 -23.26
CA SER A 684 13.24 -5.31 -24.14
C SER A 684 11.96 -5.10 -24.95
N LEU A 685 11.00 -4.35 -24.42
CA LEU A 685 9.77 -3.95 -25.11
C LEU A 685 10.03 -3.12 -26.36
N PHE A 686 11.20 -2.47 -26.47
CA PHE A 686 11.59 -1.66 -27.62
C PHE A 686 12.51 -2.37 -28.62
N PHE A 687 13.04 -3.57 -28.32
CA PHE A 687 13.70 -4.41 -29.33
C PHE A 687 12.86 -4.61 -30.61
N PRO A 688 11.53 -4.85 -30.55
CA PRO A 688 10.70 -5.02 -31.74
C PRO A 688 10.74 -3.80 -32.66
N CYS A 689 11.01 -2.60 -32.14
CA CYS A 689 11.12 -1.39 -32.96
C CYS A 689 12.23 -1.48 -34.01
N SER A 690 13.26 -2.30 -33.79
CA SER A 690 14.27 -2.61 -34.81
C SER A 690 13.66 -3.31 -36.03
N LEU A 691 12.76 -4.28 -35.79
CA LEU A 691 12.02 -4.97 -36.84
C LEU A 691 10.98 -4.03 -37.48
N LEU A 692 10.28 -3.20 -36.69
CA LEU A 692 9.38 -2.18 -37.26
C LEU A 692 10.13 -1.23 -38.20
N SER A 693 11.36 -0.86 -37.85
CA SER A 693 12.22 -0.04 -38.72
C SER A 693 12.57 -0.78 -40.02
N LEU A 694 12.94 -2.06 -39.91
CA LEU A 694 13.20 -2.90 -41.08
C LEU A 694 11.97 -3.02 -42.00
N ALA A 695 10.77 -3.17 -41.43
CA ALA A 695 9.53 -3.17 -42.19
C ALA A 695 9.36 -1.85 -42.97
N THR A 696 9.58 -0.70 -42.33
CA THR A 696 9.49 0.57 -43.05
C THR A 696 10.52 0.69 -44.17
N ILE A 697 11.73 0.13 -44.01
CA ILE A 697 12.74 0.10 -45.06
C ILE A 697 12.27 -0.77 -46.24
N ILE A 698 11.73 -1.96 -45.98
CA ILE A 698 11.21 -2.86 -47.02
C ILE A 698 10.03 -2.21 -47.78
N ALA A 699 9.10 -1.58 -47.04
CA ALA A 699 7.98 -0.85 -47.64
C ALA A 699 8.46 0.30 -48.53
N ASN A 700 9.39 1.14 -48.04
CA ASN A 700 9.92 2.26 -48.80
C ASN A 700 10.77 1.81 -50.00
N ALA A 701 11.52 0.72 -49.88
CA ALA A 701 12.27 0.14 -51.00
C ALA A 701 11.32 -0.35 -52.11
N THR A 702 10.10 -0.76 -51.75
CA THR A 702 9.06 -1.13 -52.71
C THR A 702 8.60 0.09 -53.51
N VAL A 703 8.23 1.19 -52.83
CA VAL A 703 7.64 2.36 -53.49
C VAL A 703 8.66 3.30 -54.13
N TYR A 704 9.84 3.47 -53.54
CA TYR A 704 10.90 4.37 -54.05
C TYR A 704 12.05 3.64 -54.73
N GLY A 705 12.33 2.40 -54.34
CA GLY A 705 13.46 1.62 -54.82
C GLY A 705 13.18 0.87 -56.12
N ILE A 706 12.08 0.12 -56.21
CA ILE A 706 11.75 -0.67 -57.40
C ILE A 706 11.70 0.20 -58.67
N PRO A 707 11.05 1.37 -58.67
CA PRO A 707 11.04 2.23 -59.87
C PRO A 707 12.43 2.72 -60.30
N ALA A 708 13.42 2.72 -59.41
CA ALA A 708 14.78 3.19 -59.67
C ALA A 708 15.79 2.05 -59.97
N ALA A 709 15.58 0.85 -59.41
CA ALA A 709 16.54 -0.26 -59.46
C ALA A 709 16.13 -1.41 -60.39
N GLY A 710 14.83 -1.57 -60.71
CA GLY A 710 14.32 -2.59 -61.63
C GLY A 710 13.79 -3.88 -60.97
N PRO A 711 13.36 -4.89 -61.78
CA PRO A 711 12.59 -6.05 -61.31
C PRO A 711 13.32 -7.01 -60.36
N TRP A 712 14.66 -7.04 -60.37
CA TRP A 712 15.45 -7.86 -59.44
C TRP A 712 15.17 -7.46 -57.99
N LEU A 713 14.94 -6.17 -57.73
CA LEU A 713 14.66 -5.66 -56.40
C LEU A 713 13.29 -6.14 -55.91
N ALA A 714 12.29 -6.26 -56.78
CA ALA A 714 11.00 -6.85 -56.42
C ALA A 714 11.17 -8.31 -55.94
N THR A 715 12.05 -9.07 -56.60
CA THR A 715 12.36 -10.46 -56.20
C THR A 715 13.15 -10.51 -54.88
N ALA A 716 14.13 -9.63 -54.71
CA ALA A 716 14.89 -9.53 -53.45
C ALA A 716 13.98 -9.15 -52.27
N LEU A 717 13.07 -8.18 -52.46
CA LEU A 717 12.13 -7.75 -51.44
C LEU A 717 11.13 -8.85 -51.06
N ARG A 718 10.78 -9.75 -51.99
CA ARG A 718 10.00 -10.96 -51.68
C ARG A 718 10.74 -11.90 -50.72
N VAL A 719 12.05 -12.10 -50.92
CA VAL A 719 12.87 -12.88 -49.98
C VAL A 719 12.94 -12.18 -48.63
N CYS A 720 13.16 -10.86 -48.62
CA CYS A 720 13.14 -10.05 -47.40
C CYS A 720 11.80 -10.14 -46.66
N PHE A 721 10.67 -10.19 -47.37
CA PHE A 721 9.35 -10.36 -46.77
C PHE A 721 9.23 -11.66 -45.98
N TRP A 722 9.65 -12.79 -46.54
CA TRP A 722 9.58 -14.08 -45.84
C TRP A 722 10.57 -14.17 -44.68
N LEU A 723 11.78 -13.64 -44.84
CA LEU A 723 12.75 -13.52 -43.74
C LEU A 723 12.20 -12.64 -42.61
N TYR A 724 11.58 -11.51 -42.95
CA TYR A 724 10.94 -10.63 -42.00
C TYR A 724 9.78 -11.32 -41.28
N ALA A 725 8.91 -12.02 -42.01
CA ALA A 725 7.79 -12.77 -41.45
C ALA A 725 8.31 -13.81 -40.42
N GLY A 726 9.26 -14.66 -40.80
CA GLY A 726 9.85 -15.65 -39.89
C GLY A 726 10.49 -15.00 -38.65
N LEU A 727 11.29 -13.95 -38.85
CA LEU A 727 11.94 -13.22 -37.76
C LEU A 727 10.94 -12.52 -36.83
N SER A 728 9.85 -11.99 -37.37
CA SER A 728 8.83 -11.26 -36.60
C SER A 728 8.05 -12.18 -35.66
N ILE A 729 7.63 -13.37 -36.11
CA ILE A 729 6.98 -14.36 -35.23
C ILE A 729 7.97 -14.92 -34.23
N PHE A 730 9.18 -15.27 -34.67
CA PHE A 730 10.22 -15.75 -33.75
C PHE A 730 10.50 -14.73 -32.65
N SER A 731 10.67 -13.45 -33.01
CA SER A 731 10.82 -12.35 -32.07
C SER A 731 9.62 -12.25 -31.12
N ALA A 732 8.39 -12.27 -31.63
CA ALA A 732 7.19 -12.18 -30.80
C ALA A 732 7.12 -13.31 -29.77
N ILE A 733 7.36 -14.56 -30.18
CA ILE A 733 7.36 -15.74 -29.30
C ILE A 733 8.46 -15.62 -28.24
N VAL A 734 9.71 -15.35 -28.66
CA VAL A 734 10.85 -15.25 -27.75
C VAL A 734 10.66 -14.11 -26.75
N GLN A 735 10.16 -12.96 -27.20
CA GLN A 735 9.97 -11.82 -26.32
C GLN A 735 8.83 -12.02 -25.34
N PHE A 736 7.67 -12.55 -25.77
CA PHE A 736 6.63 -12.90 -24.80
C PHE A 736 7.11 -13.99 -23.85
N TYR A 737 7.89 -14.98 -24.31
CA TYR A 737 8.51 -15.96 -23.42
C TYR A 737 9.44 -15.28 -22.40
N VAL A 738 10.33 -14.38 -22.82
CA VAL A 738 11.22 -13.63 -21.93
C VAL A 738 10.42 -12.76 -20.95
N LEU A 739 9.38 -12.08 -21.42
CA LEU A 739 8.52 -11.26 -20.59
C LEU A 739 7.75 -12.10 -19.56
N PHE A 740 7.29 -13.29 -19.94
CA PHE A 740 6.55 -14.19 -19.04
C PHE A 740 7.43 -14.96 -18.06
N THR A 741 8.71 -15.17 -18.38
CA THR A 741 9.64 -15.97 -17.56
C THR A 741 10.62 -15.14 -16.74
N GLY A 742 11.08 -13.99 -17.23
CA GLY A 742 12.17 -13.22 -16.64
C GLY A 742 11.79 -11.84 -16.09
N ALA A 743 10.67 -11.25 -16.55
CA ALA A 743 10.30 -9.88 -16.22
C ALA A 743 8.99 -9.81 -15.40
N HIS A 744 9.08 -9.36 -14.15
CA HIS A 744 7.88 -8.95 -13.40
C HIS A 744 7.31 -7.66 -14.01
N LEU A 745 6.37 -7.81 -14.94
CA LEU A 745 5.56 -6.74 -15.53
C LEU A 745 4.17 -6.73 -14.86
N PRO A 746 3.97 -5.97 -13.76
CA PRO A 746 2.68 -5.95 -13.10
C PRO A 746 1.65 -5.16 -13.92
N ILE A 747 0.39 -5.59 -13.90
CA ILE A 747 -0.69 -5.02 -14.75
C ILE A 747 -0.87 -3.50 -14.53
N HIS A 748 -0.65 -2.99 -13.31
CA HIS A 748 -0.72 -1.54 -13.02
C HIS A 748 0.35 -0.70 -13.77
N SER A 749 1.48 -1.33 -14.12
CA SER A 749 2.54 -0.72 -14.94
C SER A 749 2.28 -0.82 -16.45
N MET A 750 1.14 -1.40 -16.85
CA MET A 750 0.82 -1.62 -18.25
C MET A 750 0.77 -0.31 -19.02
N THR A 751 1.48 -0.29 -20.13
CA THR A 751 1.40 0.77 -21.14
C THR A 751 1.12 0.13 -22.50
N PRO A 752 0.61 0.89 -23.48
CA PRO A 752 0.40 0.37 -24.83
C PRO A 752 1.68 -0.17 -25.50
N ALA A 753 2.88 0.15 -24.97
CA ALA A 753 4.14 -0.43 -25.43
C ALA A 753 4.20 -1.97 -25.30
N TRP A 754 3.34 -2.58 -24.48
CA TRP A 754 3.25 -4.04 -24.35
C TRP A 754 2.72 -4.73 -25.62
N ILE A 755 2.16 -3.96 -26.55
CA ILE A 755 1.75 -4.44 -27.88
C ILE A 755 2.97 -4.54 -28.82
N LEU A 756 4.08 -3.81 -28.55
CA LEU A 756 5.24 -3.76 -29.44
C LEU A 756 5.83 -5.14 -29.78
N PRO A 757 5.93 -6.13 -28.88
CA PRO A 757 6.46 -7.46 -29.22
C PRO A 757 5.73 -8.18 -30.35
N VAL A 758 4.40 -8.06 -30.45
CA VAL A 758 3.61 -8.65 -31.54
C VAL A 758 3.51 -7.75 -32.78
N PHE A 759 3.80 -6.46 -32.62
CA PHE A 759 3.57 -5.45 -33.64
C PHE A 759 4.35 -5.70 -34.95
N PRO A 760 5.61 -6.21 -34.94
CA PRO A 760 6.28 -6.59 -36.18
C PRO A 760 5.55 -7.65 -36.98
N ALA A 761 4.99 -8.66 -36.31
CA ALA A 761 4.19 -9.69 -36.97
C ALA A 761 2.96 -9.05 -37.61
N MET A 762 2.27 -8.15 -36.88
CA MET A 762 1.15 -7.39 -37.43
C MET A 762 1.53 -6.62 -38.72
N LEU A 763 2.68 -5.93 -38.74
CA LEU A 763 3.15 -5.18 -39.93
C LEU A 763 3.43 -6.05 -41.15
N THR A 764 3.56 -7.37 -41.03
CA THR A 764 3.63 -8.27 -42.18
C THR A 764 2.41 -8.12 -43.09
N GLY A 765 1.22 -7.84 -42.54
CA GLY A 765 0.02 -7.54 -43.34
C GLY A 765 0.13 -6.23 -44.11
N THR A 766 0.63 -5.17 -43.46
CA THR A 766 0.89 -3.87 -44.12
C THR A 766 1.98 -4.00 -45.20
N LEU A 767 3.01 -4.82 -44.96
CA LEU A 767 4.03 -5.13 -45.96
C LEU A 767 3.46 -5.90 -47.14
N ALA A 768 2.60 -6.89 -46.90
CA ALA A 768 1.93 -7.62 -47.98
C ALA A 768 1.11 -6.65 -48.86
N SER A 769 0.33 -5.78 -48.23
CA SER A 769 -0.40 -4.68 -48.87
C SER A 769 0.48 -3.80 -49.78
N ALA A 770 1.69 -3.45 -49.32
CA ALA A 770 2.63 -2.64 -50.12
C ALA A 770 3.32 -3.44 -51.25
N LEU A 771 3.73 -4.68 -51.00
CA LEU A 771 4.59 -5.44 -51.92
C LEU A 771 3.81 -6.19 -53.01
N MET A 772 2.60 -6.66 -52.73
CA MET A 772 1.86 -7.57 -53.61
C MET A 772 1.75 -7.05 -55.05
N SER A 773 1.50 -5.75 -55.25
CA SER A 773 1.39 -5.14 -56.58
C SER A 773 2.61 -5.39 -57.48
N SER A 774 3.81 -5.50 -56.90
CA SER A 774 5.07 -5.74 -57.62
C SER A 774 5.41 -7.21 -57.88
N GLN A 775 4.59 -8.16 -57.39
CA GLN A 775 4.88 -9.60 -57.43
C GLN A 775 4.06 -10.33 -58.49
N SER A 776 4.47 -11.55 -58.87
CA SER A 776 3.68 -12.43 -59.75
C SER A 776 2.42 -12.96 -59.03
N PRO A 777 1.37 -13.37 -59.78
CA PRO A 777 0.10 -13.83 -59.18
C PRO A 777 0.25 -14.97 -58.17
N GLU A 778 1.14 -15.93 -58.42
CA GLU A 778 1.45 -17.03 -57.51
C GLU A 778 1.95 -16.51 -56.16
N HIS A 779 2.94 -15.63 -56.16
CA HIS A 779 3.54 -15.11 -54.95
C HIS A 779 2.63 -14.09 -54.25
N ARG A 780 1.79 -13.35 -54.99
CA ARG A 780 0.74 -12.50 -54.42
C ARG A 780 -0.20 -13.31 -53.53
N MET A 781 -0.62 -14.48 -53.99
CA MET A 781 -1.50 -15.36 -53.21
C MET A 781 -0.85 -15.81 -51.91
N SER A 782 0.41 -16.29 -51.96
CA SER A 782 1.12 -16.73 -50.74
C SER A 782 1.33 -15.57 -49.75
N MET A 783 1.65 -14.38 -50.26
CA MET A 783 1.82 -13.17 -49.44
C MET A 783 0.50 -12.67 -48.87
N LEU A 784 -0.61 -12.80 -49.59
CA LEU A 784 -1.95 -12.48 -49.11
C LEU A 784 -2.32 -13.35 -47.90
N VAL A 785 -2.13 -14.68 -48.01
CA VAL A 785 -2.44 -15.62 -46.94
C VAL A 785 -1.56 -15.36 -45.71
N ALA A 786 -0.25 -15.21 -45.90
CA ALA A 786 0.66 -14.90 -44.81
C ALA A 786 0.38 -13.53 -44.19
N GLY A 787 0.17 -12.50 -45.01
CA GLY A 787 -0.18 -11.15 -44.57
C GLY A 787 -1.44 -11.14 -43.72
N LEU A 788 -2.51 -11.82 -44.16
CA LEU A 788 -3.76 -11.93 -43.42
C LEU A 788 -3.60 -12.69 -42.09
N ALA A 789 -2.89 -13.82 -42.10
CA ALA A 789 -2.67 -14.62 -40.88
C ALA A 789 -1.90 -13.84 -39.81
N PHE A 790 -0.81 -13.18 -40.21
CA PHE A 790 0.03 -12.40 -39.31
C PHE A 790 -0.66 -11.12 -38.83
N GLN A 791 -1.42 -10.45 -39.71
CA GLN A 791 -2.27 -9.32 -39.34
C GLN A 791 -3.31 -9.74 -38.29
N GLY A 792 -3.97 -10.88 -38.50
CA GLY A 792 -4.94 -11.46 -37.58
C GLY A 792 -4.34 -11.76 -36.20
N LEU A 793 -3.14 -12.36 -36.16
CA LEU A 793 -2.41 -12.60 -34.91
C LEU A 793 -2.15 -11.29 -34.15
N GLY A 794 -1.58 -10.28 -34.82
CA GLY A 794 -1.25 -9.00 -34.22
C GLY A 794 -2.49 -8.24 -33.71
N TRP A 795 -3.56 -8.24 -34.49
CA TRP A 795 -4.83 -7.64 -34.10
C TRP A 795 -5.47 -8.36 -32.90
N THR A 796 -5.47 -9.69 -32.90
CA THR A 796 -6.04 -10.49 -31.81
C THR A 796 -5.30 -10.25 -30.49
N VAL A 797 -3.96 -10.26 -30.51
CA VAL A 797 -3.18 -9.94 -29.32
C VAL A 797 -3.41 -8.50 -28.86
N SER A 798 -3.54 -7.54 -29.80
CA SER A 798 -3.87 -6.16 -29.45
C SER A 798 -5.25 -6.03 -28.79
N LEU A 799 -6.25 -6.80 -29.27
CA LEU A 799 -7.59 -6.86 -28.66
C LEU A 799 -7.56 -7.42 -27.24
N PHE A 800 -6.66 -8.36 -26.91
CA PHE A 800 -6.48 -8.81 -25.53
C PHE A 800 -5.81 -7.76 -24.65
N MET A 801 -4.93 -6.93 -25.24
CA MET A 801 -4.20 -5.89 -24.51
C MET A 801 -5.03 -4.62 -24.27
N TYR A 802 -6.01 -4.29 -25.12
CA TYR A 802 -6.85 -3.10 -24.93
C TYR A 802 -7.67 -3.12 -23.63
N PRO A 803 -8.40 -4.18 -23.26
CA PRO A 803 -9.11 -4.24 -21.99
C PRO A 803 -8.18 -4.11 -20.78
N LEU A 804 -6.98 -4.70 -20.84
CA LEU A 804 -6.00 -4.58 -19.76
C LEU A 804 -5.50 -3.13 -19.64
N TYR A 805 -5.24 -2.47 -20.77
CA TYR A 805 -4.85 -1.06 -20.80
C TYR A 805 -5.97 -0.15 -20.25
N LEU A 806 -7.22 -0.36 -20.68
CA LEU A 806 -8.36 0.40 -20.19
C LEU A 806 -8.64 0.14 -18.71
N GLY A 807 -8.58 -1.12 -18.28
CA GLY A 807 -8.70 -1.50 -16.87
C GLY A 807 -7.65 -0.81 -16.01
N ARG A 808 -6.40 -0.78 -16.47
CA ARG A 808 -5.31 -0.03 -15.81
C ARG A 808 -5.59 1.47 -15.75
N LEU A 809 -6.13 2.07 -16.81
CA LEU A 809 -6.48 3.50 -16.80
C LEU A 809 -7.67 3.81 -15.87
N MET A 810 -8.63 2.90 -15.75
CA MET A 810 -9.78 3.05 -14.86
C MET A 810 -9.40 2.87 -13.39
N GLN A 811 -8.45 1.98 -13.09
CA GLN A 811 -7.97 1.71 -11.73
C GLN A 811 -6.95 2.74 -11.23
N ASP A 812 -5.92 3.02 -12.05
CA ASP A 812 -4.76 3.81 -11.62
C ASP A 812 -4.74 5.23 -12.23
N GLY A 813 -5.68 5.56 -13.11
CA GLY A 813 -5.74 6.84 -13.81
C GLY A 813 -4.70 7.02 -14.92
N LEU A 814 -4.57 8.26 -15.41
CA LEU A 814 -3.65 8.58 -16.51
C LEU A 814 -2.18 8.34 -16.11
N PRO A 815 -1.33 7.82 -17.02
CA PRO A 815 0.10 7.68 -16.78
C PRO A 815 0.77 8.99 -16.37
N ALA A 816 1.96 8.88 -15.75
CA ALA A 816 2.81 10.03 -15.45
C ALA A 816 3.02 10.90 -16.70
N PRO A 817 3.06 12.25 -16.59
CA PRO A 817 3.12 13.16 -17.75
C PRO A 817 4.18 12.80 -18.80
N ALA A 818 5.36 12.33 -18.37
CA ALA A 818 6.46 11.95 -19.28
C ALA A 818 6.21 10.67 -20.11
N MET A 819 5.25 9.82 -19.69
CA MET A 819 4.89 8.56 -20.35
C MET A 819 3.61 8.65 -21.19
N ARG A 820 2.85 9.74 -21.06
CA ARG A 820 1.61 9.98 -21.83
C ARG A 820 1.80 10.01 -23.35
N PRO A 821 2.92 10.50 -23.92
CA PRO A 821 3.15 10.38 -25.36
C PRO A 821 3.08 8.94 -25.86
N GLY A 822 3.54 7.97 -25.07
CA GLY A 822 3.46 6.54 -25.39
C GLY A 822 2.02 6.00 -25.50
N MET A 823 1.00 6.73 -25.04
CA MET A 823 -0.40 6.32 -25.18
C MET A 823 -0.84 6.23 -26.64
N PHE A 824 -0.24 7.04 -27.53
CA PHE A 824 -0.53 7.01 -28.96
C PHE A 824 -0.17 5.68 -29.63
N ILE A 825 0.66 4.82 -29.00
CA ILE A 825 0.93 3.47 -29.51
C ILE A 825 -0.38 2.67 -29.68
N ALA A 826 -1.41 2.91 -28.86
CA ALA A 826 -2.71 2.26 -28.98
C ALA A 826 -3.50 2.64 -30.25
N VAL A 827 -3.14 3.74 -30.93
CA VAL A 827 -3.74 4.11 -32.23
C VAL A 827 -3.26 3.16 -33.33
N GLY A 828 -2.03 2.67 -33.20
CA GLY A 828 -1.32 1.91 -34.22
C GLY A 828 -2.04 0.65 -34.68
N PRO A 829 -2.45 -0.28 -33.80
CA PRO A 829 -3.02 -1.55 -34.24
C PRO A 829 -4.30 -1.39 -35.06
N ALA A 830 -5.18 -0.44 -34.69
CA ALA A 830 -6.37 -0.14 -35.48
C ALA A 830 -6.00 0.45 -36.86
N GLY A 831 -5.13 1.46 -36.89
CA GLY A 831 -4.71 2.12 -38.13
C GLY A 831 -4.02 1.17 -39.11
N TYR A 832 -2.98 0.46 -38.67
CA TYR A 832 -2.23 -0.47 -39.54
C TYR A 832 -3.05 -1.69 -39.96
N THR A 833 -4.02 -2.14 -39.15
CA THR A 833 -4.96 -3.20 -39.57
C THR A 833 -5.85 -2.73 -40.71
N ALA A 834 -6.42 -1.52 -40.62
CA ALA A 834 -7.21 -0.94 -41.71
C ALA A 834 -6.38 -0.77 -43.00
N VAL A 835 -5.13 -0.29 -42.89
CA VAL A 835 -4.20 -0.19 -44.04
C VAL A 835 -3.92 -1.56 -44.67
N ALA A 836 -3.69 -2.58 -43.85
CA ALA A 836 -3.38 -3.91 -44.33
C ALA A 836 -4.55 -4.55 -45.08
N ILE A 837 -5.75 -4.55 -44.49
CA ILE A 837 -6.91 -5.21 -45.11
C ILE A 837 -7.36 -4.50 -46.38
N ILE A 838 -7.40 -3.16 -46.39
CA ILE A 838 -7.79 -2.39 -47.59
C ILE A 838 -6.70 -2.52 -48.66
N GLY A 839 -5.43 -2.36 -48.30
CA GLY A 839 -4.38 -2.39 -49.32
C GLY A 839 -4.11 -3.79 -49.89
N MET A 840 -4.28 -4.86 -49.12
CA MET A 840 -4.23 -6.22 -49.68
C MET A 840 -5.40 -6.50 -50.64
N SER A 841 -6.61 -5.98 -50.36
CA SER A 841 -7.77 -6.17 -51.24
C SER A 841 -7.66 -5.44 -52.58
N ARG A 842 -6.85 -4.36 -52.64
CA ARG A 842 -6.50 -3.68 -53.90
C ARG A 842 -5.67 -4.55 -54.85
N SER A 843 -4.84 -5.44 -54.31
CA SER A 843 -3.82 -6.20 -55.07
C SER A 843 -4.13 -7.69 -55.19
N LEU A 844 -5.40 -8.10 -55.07
CA LEU A 844 -5.82 -9.50 -55.22
C LEU A 844 -5.45 -10.05 -56.62
N PRO A 845 -4.97 -11.31 -56.73
CA PRO A 845 -4.53 -11.87 -58.00
C PRO A 845 -5.73 -12.30 -58.85
N GLU A 846 -6.19 -11.41 -59.74
CA GLU A 846 -7.27 -11.66 -60.70
C GLU A 846 -6.96 -12.87 -61.59
N GLY A 847 -7.97 -13.74 -61.80
CA GLY A 847 -7.86 -14.89 -62.70
C GLY A 847 -6.89 -16.00 -62.26
N TYR A 848 -6.44 -15.98 -61.00
CA TYR A 848 -5.47 -16.97 -60.47
C TYR A 848 -6.00 -17.72 -59.24
N GLY A 849 -5.86 -19.04 -59.23
CA GLY A 849 -6.24 -19.92 -58.11
C GLY A 849 -7.71 -19.75 -57.69
N TYR A 850 -7.94 -19.49 -56.40
CA TYR A 850 -9.27 -19.27 -55.82
C TYR A 850 -10.10 -18.19 -56.55
N PHE A 851 -9.46 -17.10 -57.00
CA PHE A 851 -10.13 -15.99 -57.68
C PHE A 851 -10.46 -16.29 -59.14
N ALA A 852 -9.85 -17.31 -59.75
CA ALA A 852 -10.24 -17.81 -61.06
C ALA A 852 -11.56 -18.60 -60.97
N THR A 853 -11.70 -19.41 -59.91
CA THR A 853 -12.90 -20.22 -59.64
C THR A 853 -14.08 -19.37 -59.17
N TYR A 854 -13.82 -18.29 -58.42
CA TYR A 854 -14.85 -17.40 -57.87
C TYR A 854 -14.60 -15.94 -58.28
N PRO A 855 -15.01 -15.52 -59.49
CA PRO A 855 -14.71 -14.17 -60.01
C PRO A 855 -15.27 -13.03 -59.14
N MET A 856 -16.44 -13.23 -58.52
CA MET A 856 -17.08 -12.23 -57.64
C MET A 856 -16.33 -12.03 -56.30
N ALA A 857 -15.41 -12.93 -55.94
CA ALA A 857 -14.72 -12.87 -54.65
C ALA A 857 -13.87 -11.59 -54.52
N ASN A 858 -13.30 -11.08 -55.61
CA ASN A 858 -12.50 -9.85 -55.58
C ASN A 858 -13.33 -8.63 -55.15
N GLU A 859 -14.50 -8.45 -55.75
CA GLU A 859 -15.42 -7.34 -55.44
C GLU A 859 -15.94 -7.44 -54.00
N ILE A 860 -16.39 -8.64 -53.61
CA ILE A 860 -16.90 -8.90 -52.26
C ILE A 860 -15.82 -8.60 -51.21
N LEU A 861 -14.60 -9.09 -51.39
CA LEU A 861 -13.51 -8.86 -50.45
C LEU A 861 -13.09 -7.39 -50.38
N ARG A 862 -13.12 -6.64 -51.50
CA ARG A 862 -12.85 -5.19 -51.50
C ARG A 862 -13.89 -4.42 -50.69
N VAL A 863 -15.17 -4.72 -50.91
CA VAL A 863 -16.27 -4.09 -50.14
C VAL A 863 -16.16 -4.44 -48.66
N LEU A 864 -15.97 -5.71 -48.32
CA LEU A 864 -15.81 -6.14 -46.92
C LEU A 864 -14.58 -5.49 -46.27
N ALA A 865 -13.45 -5.40 -46.97
CA ALA A 865 -12.23 -4.78 -46.45
C ALA A 865 -12.41 -3.29 -46.16
N LEU A 866 -13.11 -2.55 -47.04
CA LEU A 866 -13.42 -1.14 -46.83
C LEU A 866 -14.26 -0.92 -45.58
N TRP A 867 -15.40 -1.59 -45.47
CA TRP A 867 -16.32 -1.40 -44.34
C TRP A 867 -15.74 -1.91 -43.03
N THR A 868 -14.98 -3.01 -43.05
CA THR A 868 -14.21 -3.45 -41.89
C THR A 868 -13.15 -2.41 -41.51
N GLY A 869 -12.49 -1.81 -42.49
CA GLY A 869 -11.53 -0.73 -42.28
C GLY A 869 -12.15 0.50 -41.63
N VAL A 870 -13.32 0.94 -42.09
CA VAL A 870 -14.09 2.05 -41.48
C VAL A 870 -14.50 1.71 -40.03
N TRP A 871 -14.97 0.48 -39.80
CA TRP A 871 -15.34 0.02 -38.46
C TRP A 871 -14.14 0.05 -37.48
N ILE A 872 -12.98 -0.48 -37.90
CA ILE A 872 -11.76 -0.47 -37.08
C ILE A 872 -11.19 0.96 -36.93
N TRP A 873 -11.34 1.81 -37.94
CA TRP A 873 -10.86 3.19 -37.92
C TRP A 873 -11.42 3.98 -36.72
N CYS A 874 -12.70 3.78 -36.39
CA CYS A 874 -13.33 4.42 -35.22
C CYS A 874 -12.61 4.09 -33.89
N VAL A 875 -12.09 2.86 -33.74
CA VAL A 875 -11.30 2.47 -32.55
C VAL A 875 -10.00 3.27 -32.49
N GLY A 876 -9.32 3.42 -33.62
CA GLY A 876 -8.11 4.24 -33.74
C GLY A 876 -8.39 5.72 -33.45
N PHE A 877 -9.48 6.27 -33.97
CA PHE A 877 -9.90 7.64 -33.75
C PHE A 877 -10.18 7.92 -32.26
N TRP A 878 -10.83 6.99 -31.58
CA TRP A 878 -11.10 7.13 -30.14
C TRP A 878 -9.81 7.15 -29.31
N PHE A 879 -8.86 6.23 -29.56
CA PHE A 879 -7.56 6.24 -28.89
C PHE A 879 -6.73 7.48 -29.22
N LEU A 880 -6.84 8.00 -30.45
CA LEU A 880 -6.19 9.24 -30.88
C LEU A 880 -6.72 10.42 -30.05
N GLY A 881 -8.03 10.59 -30.00
CA GLY A 881 -8.68 11.66 -29.24
C GLY A 881 -8.34 11.58 -27.75
N PHE A 882 -8.47 10.39 -27.15
CA PHE A 882 -8.16 10.18 -25.74
C PHE A 882 -6.68 10.50 -25.41
N SER A 883 -5.75 10.03 -26.24
CA SER A 883 -4.31 10.30 -26.06
C SER A 883 -3.98 11.79 -26.23
N LEU A 884 -4.65 12.46 -27.18
CA LEU A 884 -4.50 13.89 -27.41
C LEU A 884 -4.94 14.69 -26.17
N PHE A 885 -6.13 14.43 -25.62
CA PHE A 885 -6.60 15.09 -24.41
C PHE A 885 -5.67 14.84 -23.21
N ALA A 886 -5.20 13.61 -23.03
CA ALA A 886 -4.30 13.25 -21.95
C ALA A 886 -2.96 14.02 -22.01
N VAL A 887 -2.42 14.21 -23.22
CA VAL A 887 -1.18 14.97 -23.47
C VAL A 887 -1.41 16.47 -23.35
N LEU A 888 -2.49 17.01 -23.93
CA LEU A 888 -2.82 18.44 -23.82
C LEU A 888 -3.00 18.88 -22.36
N ALA A 889 -3.66 18.05 -21.54
CA ALA A 889 -3.80 18.29 -20.11
C ALA A 889 -2.45 18.38 -19.37
N SER A 890 -1.42 17.67 -19.84
CA SER A 890 -0.05 17.76 -19.30
C SER A 890 0.74 18.94 -19.89
N ALA A 891 0.55 19.24 -21.17
CA ALA A 891 1.21 20.33 -21.87
C ALA A 891 0.79 21.69 -21.28
N LEU A 892 -0.51 21.91 -21.08
CA LEU A 892 -1.08 23.13 -20.51
C LEU A 892 -0.57 23.44 -19.09
N ARG A 893 -0.13 22.41 -18.36
CA ARG A 893 0.41 22.52 -17.00
C ARG A 893 1.95 22.54 -16.96
N TRP A 894 2.62 22.64 -18.11
CA TRP A 894 4.10 22.64 -18.25
C TRP A 894 4.80 21.41 -17.63
N LYS A 895 4.13 20.24 -17.62
CA LYS A 895 4.64 19.00 -16.99
C LYS A 895 5.26 17.99 -17.97
N LEU A 896 5.28 18.26 -19.27
CA LEU A 896 5.84 17.35 -20.27
C LEU A 896 7.38 17.42 -20.29
N LYS A 897 8.03 16.30 -19.96
CA LYS A 897 9.48 16.09 -20.17
C LYS A 897 9.68 15.20 -21.40
N PHE A 898 10.72 15.49 -22.19
CA PHE A 898 11.08 14.66 -23.34
C PHE A 898 11.49 13.26 -22.90
N SER A 899 10.97 12.25 -23.60
CA SER A 899 11.37 10.85 -23.50
C SER A 899 11.29 10.23 -24.90
N MET A 900 11.97 9.10 -25.14
CA MET A 900 11.92 8.43 -26.45
C MET A 900 10.50 7.98 -26.86
N SER A 901 9.56 7.92 -25.91
CA SER A 901 8.15 7.66 -26.19
C SER A 901 7.46 8.77 -26.99
N TRP A 902 8.06 9.96 -27.13
CA TRP A 902 7.53 11.05 -27.96
C TRP A 902 7.43 10.68 -29.44
N TRP A 903 8.24 9.74 -29.91
CA TRP A 903 8.12 9.23 -31.29
C TRP A 903 6.78 8.51 -31.55
N ALA A 904 6.03 8.14 -30.50
CA ALA A 904 4.66 7.67 -30.63
C ALA A 904 3.68 8.75 -31.12
N PHE A 905 4.04 10.04 -31.08
CA PHE A 905 3.24 11.08 -31.76
C PHE A 905 3.25 10.92 -33.29
N VAL A 906 4.23 10.21 -33.85
CA VAL A 906 4.43 10.12 -35.29
C VAL A 906 4.06 8.73 -35.81
N PHE A 907 4.77 7.67 -35.41
CA PHE A 907 4.67 6.35 -36.06
C PHE A 907 3.28 5.66 -36.01
N PRO A 908 2.61 5.53 -34.85
CA PRO A 908 1.25 4.95 -34.80
C PRO A 908 0.23 5.74 -35.64
N ASN A 909 0.39 7.07 -35.65
CA ASN A 909 -0.52 7.97 -36.36
C ASN A 909 -0.28 7.98 -37.87
N ILE A 910 0.90 7.55 -38.36
CA ILE A 910 1.12 7.29 -39.79
C ILE A 910 0.17 6.21 -40.29
N GLY A 911 0.07 5.07 -39.58
CA GLY A 911 -0.85 4.00 -39.95
C GLY A 911 -2.30 4.47 -39.96
N PHE A 912 -2.70 5.27 -38.97
CA PHE A 912 -4.03 5.87 -38.92
C PHE A 912 -4.29 6.85 -40.07
N THR A 913 -3.30 7.68 -40.44
CA THR A 913 -3.41 8.63 -41.55
C THR A 913 -3.48 7.94 -42.90
N LEU A 914 -2.68 6.88 -43.09
CA LEU A 914 -2.72 6.00 -44.26
C LEU A 914 -4.08 5.30 -44.38
N ALA A 915 -4.65 4.83 -43.25
CA ALA A 915 -5.99 4.25 -43.26
C ALA A 915 -7.03 5.27 -43.74
N THR A 916 -6.96 6.52 -43.24
CA THR A 916 -7.82 7.62 -43.71
C THR A 916 -7.64 7.89 -45.21
N ALA A 917 -6.39 7.87 -45.72
CA ALA A 917 -6.11 8.04 -47.14
C ALA A 917 -6.78 6.93 -47.96
N TYR A 918 -6.58 5.68 -47.57
CA TYR A 918 -7.11 4.52 -48.28
C TYR A 918 -8.64 4.50 -48.25
N ILE A 919 -9.26 4.80 -47.11
CA ILE A 919 -10.72 4.94 -47.01
C ILE A 919 -11.23 6.06 -47.93
N GLY A 920 -10.56 7.21 -47.96
CA GLY A 920 -10.95 8.33 -48.83
C GLY A 920 -10.83 8.02 -50.33
N GLU A 921 -9.82 7.24 -50.72
CA GLU A 921 -9.65 6.74 -52.08
C GLU A 921 -10.74 5.73 -52.46
N GLU A 922 -11.00 4.73 -51.62
CA GLU A 922 -12.02 3.70 -51.88
C GLU A 922 -13.45 4.27 -51.89
N LEU A 923 -13.76 5.21 -50.99
CA LEU A 923 -15.05 5.93 -50.98
C LEU A 923 -15.14 7.02 -52.06
N GLN A 924 -14.05 7.27 -52.79
CA GLN A 924 -13.95 8.37 -53.76
C GLN A 924 -14.34 9.74 -53.16
N SER A 925 -14.07 9.95 -51.87
CA SER A 925 -14.48 11.15 -51.14
C SER A 925 -13.36 12.18 -51.08
N GLU A 926 -13.50 13.29 -51.79
CA GLU A 926 -12.52 14.39 -51.75
C GLU A 926 -12.38 15.00 -50.35
N GLY A 927 -13.46 15.06 -49.56
CA GLY A 927 -13.40 15.55 -48.19
C GLY A 927 -12.47 14.73 -47.30
N ILE A 928 -12.58 13.39 -47.37
CA ILE A 928 -11.73 12.48 -46.59
C ILE A 928 -10.27 12.52 -47.08
N LYS A 929 -10.05 12.66 -48.39
CA LYS A 929 -8.71 12.81 -48.97
C LYS A 929 -8.00 14.05 -48.44
N TRP A 930 -8.66 15.21 -48.43
CA TRP A 930 -8.11 16.45 -47.87
C TRP A 930 -7.84 16.34 -46.36
N VAL A 931 -8.70 15.65 -45.60
CA VAL A 931 -8.44 15.37 -44.18
C VAL A 931 -7.14 14.56 -44.01
N SER A 932 -6.90 13.53 -44.83
CA SER A 932 -5.66 12.76 -44.78
C SER A 932 -4.42 13.60 -45.14
N SER A 933 -4.51 14.48 -46.14
CA SER A 933 -3.42 15.40 -46.49
C SER A 933 -3.13 16.40 -45.37
N ALA A 934 -4.15 16.94 -44.69
CA ALA A 934 -3.97 17.80 -43.52
C ALA A 934 -3.30 17.06 -42.36
N MET A 935 -3.74 15.82 -42.06
CA MET A 935 -3.10 14.96 -41.06
C MET A 935 -1.63 14.67 -41.42
N THR A 936 -1.32 14.50 -42.71
CA THR A 936 0.05 14.30 -43.20
C THR A 936 0.94 15.50 -42.88
N ILE A 937 0.46 16.72 -43.15
CA ILE A 937 1.18 17.96 -42.83
C ILE A 937 1.44 18.06 -41.33
N LEU A 938 0.41 17.79 -40.50
CA LEU A 938 0.54 17.82 -39.05
C LEU A 938 1.58 16.81 -38.53
N LEU A 939 1.65 15.60 -39.11
CA LEU A 939 2.64 14.60 -38.73
C LEU A 939 4.06 14.99 -39.13
N VAL A 940 4.25 15.63 -40.28
CA VAL A 940 5.55 16.18 -40.68
C VAL A 940 5.99 17.28 -39.71
N ILE A 941 5.09 18.19 -39.33
CA ILE A 941 5.37 19.22 -38.32
C ILE A 941 5.73 18.55 -36.98
N MET A 942 4.95 17.56 -36.55
CA MET A 942 5.19 16.84 -35.31
C MET A 942 6.53 16.12 -35.31
N TRP A 943 6.96 15.56 -36.44
CA TRP A 943 8.28 14.95 -36.59
C TRP A 943 9.40 15.95 -36.26
N PHE A 944 9.32 17.20 -36.76
CA PHE A 944 10.30 18.24 -36.43
C PHE A 944 10.25 18.65 -34.95
N VAL A 945 9.06 18.73 -34.35
CA VAL A 945 8.89 19.04 -32.92
C VAL A 945 9.57 17.98 -32.05
N VAL A 946 9.33 16.69 -32.35
CA VAL A 946 9.94 15.57 -31.63
C VAL A 946 11.44 15.53 -31.86
N LEU A 947 11.91 15.76 -33.08
CA LEU A 947 13.35 15.84 -33.40
C LEU A 947 14.05 16.95 -32.61
N TYR A 948 13.45 18.15 -32.56
CA TYR A 948 13.98 19.25 -31.75
C TYR A 948 14.04 18.88 -30.27
N GLY A 949 12.99 18.25 -29.74
CA GLY A 949 12.97 17.73 -28.37
C GLY A 949 14.10 16.73 -28.10
N MET A 950 14.34 15.81 -29.03
CA MET A 950 15.40 14.80 -28.94
C MET A 950 16.79 15.42 -28.95
N ILE A 951 17.07 16.30 -29.92
CA ILE A 951 18.36 17.00 -30.03
C ILE A 951 18.61 17.85 -28.78
N SER A 952 17.60 18.60 -28.33
CA SER A 952 17.68 19.41 -27.11
C SER A 952 17.95 18.54 -25.88
N ALA A 953 17.33 17.36 -25.78
CA ALA A 953 17.56 16.42 -24.69
C ALA A 953 18.98 15.82 -24.70
N VAL A 954 19.54 15.50 -25.88
CA VAL A 954 20.95 15.08 -26.02
C VAL A 954 21.91 16.20 -25.59
N ILE A 955 21.70 17.44 -26.06
CA ILE A 955 22.53 18.60 -25.71
C ILE A 955 22.48 18.89 -24.20
N ARG A 956 21.29 18.81 -23.60
CA ARG A 956 21.05 19.02 -22.17
C ARG A 956 21.40 17.82 -21.29
N ARG A 957 22.06 16.79 -21.83
CA ARG A 957 22.55 15.60 -21.09
C ARG A 957 21.41 14.80 -20.43
N LYS A 958 20.25 14.77 -21.07
CA LYS A 958 19.06 14.00 -20.66
C LYS A 958 18.89 12.67 -21.43
N LEU A 959 19.65 12.50 -22.52
CA LEU A 959 19.78 11.27 -23.31
C LEU A 959 21.28 10.98 -23.52
N LEU A 960 21.64 9.71 -23.78
CA LEU A 960 23.03 9.25 -23.95
C LEU A 960 23.95 9.63 -22.78
N TRP A 961 23.46 9.46 -21.55
CA TRP A 961 24.16 9.81 -20.32
C TRP A 961 23.91 8.74 -19.25
N PRO A 962 24.89 8.43 -18.36
CA PRO A 962 24.70 7.41 -17.32
C PRO A 962 23.44 7.64 -16.47
N GLY A 963 22.63 6.60 -16.30
CA GLY A 963 21.38 6.63 -15.51
C GLY A 963 20.23 7.41 -16.18
N ARG A 964 20.26 7.59 -17.50
CA ARG A 964 19.20 8.23 -18.30
C ARG A 964 18.78 7.30 -19.45
N ASP A 965 17.60 7.55 -20.04
CA ASP A 965 17.10 6.87 -21.26
C ASP A 965 16.88 5.35 -21.16
N GLY A 966 16.47 4.85 -19.98
CA GLY A 966 16.13 3.44 -19.76
C GLY A 966 17.35 2.51 -19.61
N ASP A 967 18.56 3.06 -19.65
CA ASP A 967 19.84 2.36 -19.44
C ASP A 967 20.19 2.23 -17.93
N GLU A 968 19.21 1.89 -17.11
CA GLU A 968 19.40 1.58 -15.69
C GLU A 968 19.95 0.14 -15.47
N SER A 969 20.37 -0.53 -16.56
CA SER A 969 20.77 -1.95 -16.62
C SER A 969 22.23 -2.23 -16.27
#